data_AF-A0A1I0NSL4-F1
#
_entry.id   AF-A0A1I0NSL4-F1
#
_cell.length_a   1.000
_cell.length_b   1.000
_cell.length_c   1.000
_cell.angle_alpha   90.00
_cell.angle_beta   90.00
_cell.angle_gamma   90.00
#
_symmetry.space_group_name_H-M   'P 1'
#
loop_
_entity.id
_entity.type
_entity.pdbx_description
1 polymer ?
#
loop_
_entity_poly.entity_id
_entity_poly.type
_entity_poly.pdbx_seq_one_letter_code
_entity_poly.pdbx_strand_id
1 'polypeptide(L)'
;MDATNKKAIIIGAGPAGLTAAYELLKRTDIIPIIVEKSGDVGGISKTINYKGNRMDIGGHRFFSKSDRVMHWWLNILPLQQGERQPFTIKYQNKSKNINTSELSNEEQITDPDKVMLVRKRLSRIYFLRRFFTYPITLSIETLHKLGIARTITILFSYLKAQLFPRRREKSLEDFMINRFGKTLYELFFRDYTEKVWGVPCNEISAEWGAQRIKGVSIKKAIQHAIQEVTKKKNTSDITQKDTETSLIEQFLYPKFGPGQLWEEVARQVQGMGGIIQLHHDVKHIHTSGNIVTAITVVNRETGEELQLAGDYFFSTMPVKELIAGIIGVIPENVQEIANGLQYRDFITVGILLQRLSFQDKQSGEWKPLRLQDTWIYIQEKDVKVGRLQLFNNWSPYMVKDPDTVWVGMEFFCNETDDFWKQSDARIVELAIQELEKIGLATVENVLDSTVLRMEKTYPAYFGAYEHFDIIRAYTDQLANLFLIGRNGMHKYNNADHSMLTAMVAVDNIVAGIASKENIWAINTEQEYNEENVTEEGKPKTAQHSFKDFILCVNWNKTMLWIAGIVVLLQFIVFKYLYFTPGFVDGDSYVYLETAFHNLNINTYPIGYSKFLRIFSAFTKSDIALVGFQYLLLQGSSLFFIFTLAWLYKPGKVAFAILFCCMVFNPAFLYMSNYVTSDALFLGLSLIWFTLLLWILHRPTPRLIIIHAVIILLAFTVRYNALFYPIVGAIAFLLSRQPLRMKIGGIVASILLIAGFMYHTSNQYNKLTGIRQFSPFSGWQMANNALYVYRFLQDKKLPNLPPDFKQLDHTVRTYFDTTRNIYAHPQEMLIANTWYMWDPKSPLQIYMNQQFKNDSTASSLKKWATVGPLYADYGAYLIKQYPATFALFYLLPNFMKYYAPPVEFLDTYNMGKDSIRPMGQIWFGLKNAKVNTHFKNPKVTVLGFYPVLVGILNVVFLFGLVGFAMLKGFKRQKLLSSGLLLVFGLWLVNFGFSVFASQIALRFQMLPVLVFMSFAVLLIEYVWKQAFTEEKQTSKK
;
A
#
# COMPACT_ATOMS: atom_id res chain seq x y z
N MET A 1 42.38 49.07 15.40
CA MET A 1 41.21 48.57 16.13
C MET A 1 41.22 47.06 15.95
N ASP A 2 41.56 46.34 17.00
CA ASP A 2 41.67 44.87 16.99
C ASP A 2 40.38 44.24 16.49
N ALA A 3 40.48 43.35 15.50
CA ALA A 3 39.38 42.54 15.04
C ALA A 3 38.99 41.58 16.18
N THR A 4 38.02 41.98 17.00
CA THR A 4 37.49 41.15 18.09
C THR A 4 36.98 39.83 17.52
N ASN A 5 37.60 38.70 17.89
CA ASN A 5 37.14 37.36 17.50
C ASN A 5 35.65 37.22 17.83
N LYS A 6 34.85 36.84 16.83
CA LYS A 6 33.40 36.64 17.00
C LYS A 6 33.14 35.54 18.02
N LYS A 7 32.06 35.68 18.80
CA LYS A 7 31.68 34.72 19.85
C LYS A 7 30.35 34.05 19.52
N ALA A 8 30.28 32.75 19.71
CA ALA A 8 29.03 31.98 19.65
C ALA A 8 28.62 31.53 21.05
N ILE A 9 27.51 32.04 21.57
CA ILE A 9 26.96 31.58 22.85
C ILE A 9 26.07 30.36 22.59
N ILE A 10 26.36 29.25 23.26
CA ILE A 10 25.66 27.99 23.08
C ILE A 10 25.00 27.60 24.41
N ILE A 11 23.67 27.53 24.41
CA ILE A 11 22.89 27.17 25.59
C ILE A 11 22.69 25.65 25.61
N GLY A 12 23.38 25.00 26.54
CA GLY A 12 23.33 23.56 26.83
C GLY A 12 24.51 22.78 26.28
N ALA A 13 25.14 21.96 27.13
CA ALA A 13 26.28 21.09 26.80
C ALA A 13 25.83 19.67 26.39
N GLY A 14 24.68 19.54 25.73
CA GLY A 14 24.19 18.27 25.17
C GLY A 14 24.80 17.94 23.80
N PRO A 15 24.34 16.84 23.15
CA PRO A 15 24.85 16.40 21.85
C PRO A 15 24.90 17.50 20.78
N ALA A 16 23.82 18.28 20.64
CA ALA A 16 23.74 19.35 19.67
C ALA A 16 24.69 20.52 19.98
N GLY A 17 24.74 20.95 21.25
CA GLY A 17 25.57 22.09 21.67
C GLY A 17 27.07 21.79 21.55
N LEU A 18 27.50 20.62 22.04
CA LEU A 18 28.89 20.18 21.91
C LEU A 18 29.30 19.96 20.45
N THR A 19 28.40 19.44 19.62
CA THR A 19 28.66 19.30 18.18
C THR A 19 28.82 20.67 17.50
N ALA A 20 27.95 21.64 17.83
CA ALA A 20 28.05 23.00 17.29
C ALA A 20 29.39 23.65 17.68
N ALA A 21 29.77 23.57 18.96
CA ALA A 21 31.05 24.11 19.43
C ALA A 21 32.25 23.46 18.73
N TYR A 22 32.23 22.14 18.57
CA TYR A 22 33.27 21.39 17.89
C TYR A 22 33.40 21.80 16.41
N GLU A 23 32.27 21.84 15.69
CA GLU A 23 32.24 22.22 14.26
C GLU A 23 32.67 23.67 14.04
N LEU A 24 32.29 24.62 14.91
CA LEU A 24 32.73 26.02 14.85
C LEU A 24 34.25 26.13 14.98
N LEU A 25 34.84 25.52 16.00
CA LEU A 25 36.28 25.56 16.25
C LEU A 25 37.10 24.90 15.13
N LYS A 26 36.56 23.89 14.46
CA LYS A 26 37.25 23.20 13.36
C LYS A 26 37.21 23.95 12.04
N ARG A 27 36.27 24.88 11.85
CA ARG A 27 35.93 25.40 10.52
C ARG A 27 35.86 26.93 10.45
N THR A 28 35.94 27.61 11.59
CA THR A 28 35.80 29.07 11.70
C THR A 28 36.70 29.61 12.81
N ASP A 29 36.90 30.93 12.83
CA ASP A 29 37.58 31.63 13.94
C ASP A 29 36.60 32.06 15.06
N ILE A 30 35.36 31.55 15.05
CA ILE A 30 34.33 31.88 16.03
C ILE A 30 34.58 31.09 17.32
N ILE A 31 34.70 31.79 18.45
CA ILE A 31 34.96 31.17 19.75
C ILE A 31 33.61 30.77 20.40
N PRO A 32 33.33 29.48 20.62
CA PRO A 32 32.13 29.05 21.30
C PRO A 32 32.25 29.17 22.81
N ILE A 33 31.20 29.66 23.46
CA ILE A 33 31.01 29.70 24.91
C ILE A 33 29.75 28.92 25.23
N ILE A 34 29.92 27.72 25.78
CA ILE A 34 28.82 26.86 26.20
C ILE A 34 28.44 27.18 27.64
N VAL A 35 27.16 27.39 27.91
CA VAL A 35 26.60 27.49 29.26
C VAL A 35 25.69 26.30 29.53
N GLU A 36 25.88 25.64 30.67
CA GLU A 36 25.17 24.41 31.04
C GLU A 36 24.65 24.52 32.48
N LYS A 37 23.35 24.27 32.67
CA LYS A 37 22.66 24.37 33.96
C LYS A 37 23.12 23.32 34.96
N SER A 38 23.54 22.15 34.48
CA SER A 38 24.02 21.05 35.32
C SER A 38 25.54 21.07 35.53
N GLY A 39 26.02 20.22 36.43
CA GLY A 39 27.45 20.01 36.68
C GLY A 39 28.12 19.00 35.74
N ASP A 40 27.40 18.51 34.74
CA ASP A 40 27.89 17.47 33.83
C ASP A 40 27.63 17.87 32.36
N VAL A 41 28.35 17.24 31.44
CA VAL A 41 28.12 17.38 29.98
C VAL A 41 27.36 16.19 29.40
N GLY A 42 26.86 16.33 28.18
CA GLY A 42 26.13 15.29 27.45
C GLY A 42 24.60 15.36 27.59
N GLY A 43 24.07 16.22 28.47
CA GLY A 43 22.63 16.42 28.65
C GLY A 43 21.89 15.11 28.94
N ILE A 44 20.85 14.79 28.15
CA ILE A 44 20.11 13.52 28.27
C ILE A 44 20.96 12.32 27.81
N SER A 45 22.05 12.53 27.06
CA SER A 45 22.97 11.46 26.62
C SER A 45 24.21 11.32 27.51
N LYS A 46 24.17 11.78 28.75
CA LYS A 46 25.25 11.57 29.72
C LYS A 46 25.19 10.19 30.37
N THR A 47 26.30 9.81 30.99
CA THR A 47 26.42 8.57 31.77
C THR A 47 26.84 8.93 33.19
N ILE A 48 26.05 8.53 34.19
CA ILE A 48 26.34 8.79 35.60
C ILE A 48 27.17 7.65 36.18
N ASN A 49 28.29 7.95 36.82
CA ASN A 49 29.11 6.97 37.53
C ASN A 49 28.78 6.95 39.03
N TYR A 50 28.12 5.90 39.50
CA TYR A 50 27.78 5.68 40.89
C TYR A 50 28.64 4.55 41.49
N LYS A 51 29.63 4.92 42.32
CA LYS A 51 30.56 4.00 43.00
C LYS A 51 31.27 2.99 42.06
N GLY A 52 31.47 3.37 40.79
CA GLY A 52 32.07 2.51 39.75
C GLY A 52 31.04 1.83 38.83
N ASN A 53 29.76 1.82 39.19
CA ASN A 53 28.68 1.35 38.33
C ASN A 53 28.10 2.53 37.54
N ARG A 54 28.05 2.39 36.22
CA ARG A 54 27.66 3.45 35.29
C ARG A 54 26.21 3.28 34.84
N MET A 55 25.48 4.38 34.72
CA MET A 55 24.06 4.39 34.38
C MET A 55 23.76 5.43 33.33
N ASP A 56 23.13 5.01 32.24
CA ASP A 56 22.67 5.90 31.18
C ASP A 56 21.27 6.43 31.45
N ILE A 57 21.04 7.63 30.97
CA ILE A 57 19.78 8.36 31.09
C ILE A 57 18.87 7.97 29.93
N GLY A 58 18.34 6.74 29.98
CA GLY A 58 17.66 6.13 28.84
C GLY A 58 18.62 5.39 27.90
N GLY A 59 18.09 4.42 27.15
CA GLY A 59 18.90 3.59 26.26
C GLY A 59 19.38 4.36 25.01
N HIS A 60 20.68 4.67 24.95
CA HIS A 60 21.31 5.39 23.84
C HIS A 60 22.10 4.46 22.94
N ARG A 61 21.57 4.19 21.75
CA ARG A 61 22.27 3.43 20.70
C ARG A 61 22.91 4.38 19.70
N PHE A 62 24.20 4.20 19.39
CA PHE A 62 24.86 4.96 18.34
C PHE A 62 24.66 4.27 17.01
N PHE A 63 23.76 4.86 16.22
CA PHE A 63 23.48 4.48 14.86
C PHE A 63 22.95 5.71 14.12
N SER A 64 23.45 5.95 12.91
CA SER A 64 22.87 6.93 12.02
C SER A 64 22.82 6.40 10.59
N LYS A 65 21.90 6.97 9.79
CA LYS A 65 21.89 6.81 8.34
C LYS A 65 22.82 7.81 7.64
N SER A 66 23.26 8.86 8.34
CA SER A 66 24.20 9.84 7.81
C SER A 66 25.63 9.34 7.99
N ASP A 67 26.33 9.20 6.87
CA ASP A 67 27.75 8.84 6.91
C ASP A 67 28.57 9.94 7.60
N ARG A 68 28.22 11.22 7.45
CA ARG A 68 28.84 12.32 8.19
C ARG A 68 28.81 12.09 9.70
N VAL A 69 27.67 11.69 10.26
CA VAL A 69 27.54 11.42 11.71
C VAL A 69 28.33 10.17 12.12
N MET A 70 28.27 9.11 11.31
CA MET A 70 29.02 7.87 11.58
C MET A 70 30.53 8.12 11.61
N HIS A 71 31.07 8.84 10.62
CA HIS A 71 32.49 9.23 10.59
C HIS A 71 32.81 10.16 11.77
N TRP A 72 31.94 11.13 12.07
CA TRP A 72 32.15 12.04 13.19
C TRP A 72 32.32 11.28 14.52
N TRP A 73 31.44 10.33 14.82
CA TRP A 73 31.57 9.51 16.05
C TRP A 73 32.86 8.71 16.09
N LEU A 74 33.23 8.07 14.97
CA LEU A 74 34.42 7.23 14.89
C LEU A 74 35.73 8.01 14.89
N ASN A 75 35.69 9.27 14.42
CA ASN A 75 36.81 10.19 14.52
C ASN A 75 37.08 10.63 15.96
N ILE A 76 36.05 10.74 16.80
CA ILE A 76 36.21 11.06 18.23
C ILE A 76 36.60 9.82 19.03
N LEU A 77 35.88 8.70 18.84
CA LEU A 77 36.14 7.42 19.49
C LEU A 77 36.25 6.30 18.45
N PRO A 78 37.47 5.82 18.12
CA PRO A 78 37.66 4.75 17.15
C PRO A 78 37.10 3.40 17.62
N LEU A 79 36.91 2.45 16.70
CA LEU A 79 36.45 1.10 17.04
C LEU A 79 37.51 0.31 17.81
N GLN A 80 37.06 -0.51 18.77
CA GLN A 80 37.94 -1.42 19.51
C GLN A 80 38.66 -2.41 18.58
N GLN A 81 39.95 -2.68 18.86
CA GLN A 81 40.73 -3.69 18.14
C GLN A 81 40.06 -5.07 18.21
N GLY A 82 39.99 -5.79 17.08
CA GLY A 82 39.35 -7.11 16.98
C GLY A 82 37.86 -7.11 16.61
N GLU A 83 37.16 -5.97 16.71
CA GLU A 83 35.75 -5.83 16.28
C GLU A 83 35.60 -5.32 14.83
N ARG A 84 36.69 -5.32 14.05
CA ARG A 84 36.78 -4.79 12.68
C ARG A 84 36.20 -5.69 11.57
N GLN A 85 35.40 -6.70 11.90
CA GLN A 85 34.71 -7.45 10.84
C GLN A 85 33.60 -6.61 10.23
N PRO A 86 33.42 -6.65 8.89
CA PRO A 86 32.32 -5.94 8.25
C PRO A 86 31.01 -6.45 8.84
N PHE A 87 30.22 -5.53 9.39
CA PHE A 87 28.94 -5.88 9.96
C PHE A 87 27.80 -5.27 9.14
N THR A 88 26.76 -6.08 8.95
CA THR A 88 25.58 -5.67 8.20
C THR A 88 24.59 -5.03 9.14
N ILE A 89 24.30 -3.75 8.92
CA ILE A 89 23.19 -3.10 9.59
C ILE A 89 21.93 -3.26 8.74
N LYS A 90 20.94 -3.98 9.27
CA LYS A 90 19.60 -4.09 8.68
C LYS A 90 18.64 -3.10 9.33
N TYR A 91 17.94 -2.31 8.53
CA TYR A 91 16.90 -1.40 8.98
C TYR A 91 15.79 -1.25 7.92
N GLN A 92 14.52 -1.46 8.29
CA GLN A 92 13.36 -1.31 7.39
C GLN A 92 13.54 -1.96 6.00
N ASN A 93 13.93 -3.24 5.95
CA ASN A 93 14.15 -4.01 4.71
C ASN A 93 15.29 -3.48 3.81
N LYS A 94 16.11 -2.54 4.29
CA LYS A 94 17.36 -2.12 3.70
C LYS A 94 18.51 -2.69 4.54
N SER A 95 19.57 -3.17 3.91
CA SER A 95 20.81 -3.58 4.58
C SER A 95 21.95 -2.72 4.08
N LYS A 96 22.69 -2.06 4.98
CA LYS A 96 23.95 -1.38 4.67
C LYS A 96 25.07 -2.19 5.29
N ASN A 97 26.00 -2.65 4.48
CA ASN A 97 27.24 -3.22 4.98
C ASN A 97 28.13 -2.06 5.39
N ILE A 98 28.50 -2.01 6.66
CA ILE A 98 29.49 -1.05 7.12
C ILE A 98 30.85 -1.73 6.99
N ASN A 99 31.67 -1.23 6.07
CA ASN A 99 33.04 -1.66 5.95
C ASN A 99 33.87 -0.88 6.98
N THR A 100 34.12 -1.52 8.11
CA THR A 100 34.90 -0.99 9.24
C THR A 100 36.33 -0.61 8.86
N SER A 101 36.88 -1.20 7.80
CA SER A 101 38.21 -0.87 7.29
C SER A 101 38.31 0.50 6.61
N GLU A 102 37.19 1.05 6.09
CA GLU A 102 37.14 2.37 5.46
C GLU A 102 36.90 3.51 6.46
N LEU A 103 36.47 3.17 7.69
CA LEU A 103 35.97 4.14 8.67
C LEU A 103 36.94 4.46 9.83
N SER A 104 38.05 3.73 9.95
CA SER A 104 39.02 3.97 11.03
C SER A 104 40.45 3.63 10.58
N ASN A 105 41.37 4.59 10.68
CA ASN A 105 42.80 4.37 10.46
C ASN A 105 43.39 3.59 11.66
N GLU A 106 44.11 2.50 11.40
CA GLU A 106 44.65 1.64 12.47
C GLU A 106 45.62 2.37 13.41
N GLU A 107 46.26 3.44 12.93
CA GLU A 107 47.25 4.25 13.63
C GLU A 107 46.66 5.21 14.69
N GLN A 108 45.33 5.33 14.81
CA GLN A 108 44.67 6.30 15.71
C GLN A 108 44.29 5.77 17.11
N ILE A 109 44.41 4.47 17.40
CA ILE A 109 44.09 3.96 18.75
C ILE A 109 45.30 4.14 19.66
N THR A 110 45.40 5.31 20.28
CA THR A 110 46.44 5.62 21.28
C THR A 110 46.02 5.26 22.71
N ASP A 111 44.71 5.15 22.95
CA ASP A 111 44.12 4.89 24.27
C ASP A 111 43.10 3.74 24.17
N PRO A 112 43.31 2.60 24.86
CA PRO A 112 42.44 1.43 24.78
C PRO A 112 41.09 1.61 25.49
N ASP A 113 40.90 2.69 26.23
CA ASP A 113 39.64 3.03 26.90
C ASP A 113 38.77 3.98 26.05
N LYS A 114 39.36 4.76 25.15
CA LYS A 114 38.65 5.69 24.25
C LYS A 114 38.22 5.02 22.95
N VAL A 115 37.35 4.02 23.08
CA VAL A 115 36.88 3.22 21.95
C VAL A 115 35.37 3.03 21.93
N MET A 116 34.84 2.82 20.73
CA MET A 116 33.50 2.34 20.46
C MET A 116 33.48 0.81 20.38
N LEU A 117 32.42 0.23 20.96
CA LEU A 117 32.11 -1.19 20.96
C LEU A 117 30.97 -1.49 19.99
N VAL A 118 30.98 -2.66 19.38
CA VAL A 118 29.87 -3.21 18.60
C VAL A 118 29.00 -4.07 19.51
N ARG A 119 27.72 -3.71 19.64
CA ARG A 119 26.78 -4.37 20.54
C ARG A 119 25.58 -4.93 19.79
N LYS A 120 25.19 -6.16 20.15
CA LYS A 120 23.97 -6.79 19.63
C LYS A 120 22.76 -6.17 20.31
N ARG A 121 21.69 -5.93 19.53
CA ARG A 121 20.45 -5.41 20.08
C ARG A 121 19.45 -6.54 20.34
N LEU A 122 19.24 -6.85 21.61
CA LEU A 122 18.09 -7.63 22.05
C LEU A 122 17.18 -6.76 22.93
N SER A 123 15.94 -6.59 22.49
CA SER A 123 14.91 -5.95 23.31
C SER A 123 13.60 -6.70 23.19
N ARG A 124 12.90 -6.80 24.31
CA ARG A 124 11.63 -7.52 24.46
C ARG A 124 10.62 -6.68 25.23
N ILE A 125 9.38 -7.11 25.17
CA ILE A 125 8.26 -6.53 25.89
C ILE A 125 7.87 -7.50 26.99
N TYR A 126 7.85 -7.04 28.24
CA TYR A 126 7.37 -7.80 29.37
C TYR A 126 5.89 -7.49 29.61
N PHE A 127 5.05 -8.49 29.39
CA PHE A 127 3.59 -8.38 29.49
C PHE A 127 3.01 -9.73 29.93
N LEU A 128 1.94 -9.74 30.75
CA LEU A 128 1.36 -10.95 31.36
C LEU A 128 2.39 -11.84 32.08
N ARG A 129 3.41 -11.21 32.67
CA ARG A 129 4.59 -11.84 33.29
C ARG A 129 5.33 -12.78 32.32
N ARG A 130 5.39 -12.40 31.04
CA ARG A 130 6.04 -13.16 29.96
C ARG A 130 6.77 -12.20 29.02
N PHE A 131 7.87 -12.67 28.45
CA PHE A 131 8.62 -11.92 27.44
C PHE A 131 8.03 -12.12 26.04
N PHE A 132 7.71 -11.03 25.35
CA PHE A 132 7.28 -10.96 23.96
C PHE A 132 8.37 -10.29 23.10
N THR A 133 8.44 -10.63 21.83
CA THR A 133 9.37 -10.00 20.88
C THR A 133 9.00 -8.53 20.64
N TYR A 134 10.02 -7.71 20.39
CA TYR A 134 9.84 -6.32 19.95
C TYR A 134 10.34 -6.14 18.50
N PRO A 135 9.52 -5.57 17.58
CA PRO A 135 8.11 -5.25 17.75
C PRO A 135 7.27 -6.53 17.91
N ILE A 136 6.04 -6.40 18.43
CA ILE A 136 5.13 -7.56 18.51
C ILE A 136 4.87 -8.13 17.12
N THR A 137 5.18 -9.41 16.98
CA THR A 137 4.87 -10.22 15.81
C THR A 137 3.77 -11.22 16.15
N LEU A 138 2.81 -11.42 15.23
CA LEU A 138 1.81 -12.48 15.35
C LEU A 138 2.46 -13.83 14.99
N SER A 139 3.24 -14.40 15.91
CA SER A 139 3.78 -15.76 15.78
C SER A 139 2.93 -16.76 16.56
N ILE A 140 3.07 -18.05 16.27
CA ILE A 140 2.43 -19.14 17.03
C ILE A 140 2.77 -19.00 18.53
N GLU A 141 4.01 -18.64 18.84
CA GLU A 141 4.48 -18.39 20.20
C GLU A 141 3.74 -17.22 20.87
N THR A 142 3.56 -16.09 20.17
CA THR A 142 2.78 -14.95 20.69
C THR A 142 1.33 -15.35 20.96
N LEU A 143 0.70 -16.09 20.05
CA LEU A 143 -0.68 -16.57 20.21
C LEU A 143 -0.83 -17.52 21.41
N HIS A 144 0.12 -18.45 21.58
CA HIS A 144 0.17 -19.34 22.73
C HIS A 144 0.39 -18.57 24.04
N LYS A 145 1.27 -17.54 24.03
CA LYS A 145 1.52 -16.70 25.21
C LYS A 145 0.31 -15.88 25.62
N LEU A 146 -0.49 -15.38 24.67
CA LEU A 146 -1.73 -14.63 24.91
C LEU A 146 -2.89 -15.54 25.33
N GLY A 147 -2.90 -16.79 24.89
CA GLY A 147 -3.99 -17.75 25.09
C GLY A 147 -5.04 -17.69 23.98
N ILE A 148 -5.67 -18.84 23.71
CA ILE A 148 -6.62 -19.02 22.59
C ILE A 148 -7.83 -18.09 22.73
N ALA A 149 -8.43 -18.01 23.92
CA ALA A 149 -9.60 -17.18 24.16
C ALA A 149 -9.33 -15.69 23.87
N ARG A 150 -8.23 -15.13 24.38
CA ARG A 150 -7.85 -13.72 24.14
C ARG A 150 -7.54 -13.47 22.67
N THR A 151 -6.89 -14.42 22.01
CA THR A 151 -6.59 -14.35 20.57
C THR A 151 -7.85 -14.24 19.73
N ILE A 152 -8.85 -15.09 20.01
CA ILE A 152 -10.14 -15.08 19.30
C ILE A 152 -10.86 -13.73 19.52
N THR A 153 -10.89 -13.23 20.76
CA THR A 153 -11.51 -11.92 21.06
C THR A 153 -10.80 -10.76 20.35
N ILE A 154 -9.46 -10.76 20.33
CA ILE A 154 -8.66 -9.78 19.56
C ILE A 154 -9.03 -9.83 18.08
N LEU A 155 -9.14 -11.04 17.49
CA LEU A 155 -9.48 -11.21 16.08
C LEU A 155 -10.88 -10.66 15.75
N PHE A 156 -11.90 -11.01 16.54
CA PHE A 156 -13.26 -10.49 16.31
C PHE A 156 -13.35 -8.98 16.52
N SER A 157 -12.65 -8.44 17.53
CA SER A 157 -12.58 -7.00 17.80
C SER A 157 -11.91 -6.24 16.66
N TYR A 158 -10.84 -6.81 16.09
CA TYR A 158 -10.19 -6.28 14.90
C TYR A 158 -11.12 -6.32 13.68
N LEU A 159 -11.78 -7.45 13.39
CA LEU A 159 -12.74 -7.56 12.29
C LEU A 159 -13.88 -6.55 12.41
N LYS A 160 -14.42 -6.35 13.62
CA LYS A 160 -15.43 -5.33 13.89
C LYS A 160 -14.91 -3.92 13.59
N ALA A 161 -13.69 -3.59 14.00
CA ALA A 161 -13.08 -2.29 13.70
C ALA A 161 -12.80 -2.09 12.20
N GLN A 162 -12.52 -3.16 11.44
CA GLN A 162 -12.35 -3.08 9.99
C GLN A 162 -13.68 -2.94 9.23
N LEU A 163 -14.73 -3.63 9.69
CA LEU A 163 -16.07 -3.57 9.09
C LEU A 163 -16.81 -2.27 9.45
N PHE A 164 -16.57 -1.74 10.64
CA PHE A 164 -17.22 -0.54 11.18
C PHE A 164 -16.19 0.44 11.77
N PRO A 165 -15.32 1.04 10.93
CA PRO A 165 -14.29 1.95 11.41
C PRO A 165 -14.89 3.25 11.98
N ARG A 166 -14.25 3.81 13.01
CA ARG A 166 -14.57 5.15 13.53
C ARG A 166 -14.27 6.17 12.44
N ARG A 167 -15.30 6.88 11.95
CA ARG A 167 -15.24 7.72 10.73
C ARG A 167 -14.31 8.93 10.82
N ARG A 168 -14.09 9.47 12.02
CA ARG A 168 -13.14 10.57 12.28
C ARG A 168 -12.22 10.10 13.40
N GLU A 169 -10.94 9.97 13.10
CA GLU A 169 -9.90 9.70 14.10
C GLU A 169 -9.53 11.06 14.72
N LYS A 170 -10.10 11.38 15.89
CA LYS A 170 -9.75 12.62 16.59
C LYS A 170 -8.57 12.39 17.52
N SER A 171 -8.53 11.21 18.14
CA SER A 171 -7.55 10.87 19.16
C SER A 171 -6.68 9.67 18.78
N LEU A 172 -5.61 9.48 19.55
CA LEU A 172 -4.72 8.33 19.45
C LEU A 172 -5.47 7.03 19.76
N GLU A 173 -6.45 7.06 20.68
CA GLU A 173 -7.38 5.95 20.89
C GLU A 173 -8.09 5.57 19.58
N ASP A 174 -8.75 6.53 18.92
CA ASP A 174 -9.48 6.26 17.68
C ASP A 174 -8.56 5.66 16.62
N PHE A 175 -7.37 6.26 16.50
CA PHE A 175 -6.32 5.83 15.60
C PHE A 175 -5.89 4.37 15.86
N MET A 176 -5.61 4.02 17.11
CA MET A 176 -5.16 2.67 17.49
C MET A 176 -6.30 1.65 17.36
N ILE A 177 -7.53 1.98 17.76
CA ILE A 177 -8.69 1.08 17.66
C ILE A 177 -9.00 0.74 16.19
N ASN A 178 -8.97 1.72 15.29
CA ASN A 178 -9.20 1.47 13.86
C ASN A 178 -8.12 0.56 13.24
N ARG A 179 -6.89 0.55 13.78
CA ARG A 179 -5.76 -0.22 13.25
C ARG A 179 -5.61 -1.60 13.89
N PHE A 180 -5.91 -1.70 15.19
CA PHE A 180 -5.60 -2.88 15.99
C PHE A 180 -6.83 -3.57 16.61
N GLY A 181 -8.01 -2.94 16.54
CA GLY A 181 -9.20 -3.37 17.26
C GLY A 181 -9.20 -2.89 18.71
N LYS A 182 -10.41 -2.74 19.28
CA LYS A 182 -10.59 -2.21 20.64
C LYS A 182 -9.90 -3.07 21.71
N THR A 183 -10.00 -4.39 21.57
CA THR A 183 -9.50 -5.32 22.59
C THR A 183 -7.97 -5.33 22.66
N LEU A 184 -7.27 -5.30 21.53
CA LEU A 184 -5.81 -5.24 21.53
C LEU A 184 -5.32 -3.86 22.00
N TYR A 185 -6.03 -2.79 21.65
CA TYR A 185 -5.78 -1.46 22.19
C TYR A 185 -5.86 -1.45 23.72
N GLU A 186 -6.97 -1.92 24.30
CA GLU A 186 -7.18 -1.95 25.75
C GLU A 186 -6.20 -2.88 26.48
N LEU A 187 -5.87 -4.03 25.90
CA LEU A 187 -4.98 -5.00 26.56
C LEU A 187 -3.51 -4.59 26.51
N PHE A 188 -3.07 -3.91 25.45
CA PHE A 188 -1.65 -3.80 25.13
C PHE A 188 -1.18 -2.36 24.91
N PHE A 189 -1.89 -1.58 24.10
CA PHE A 189 -1.40 -0.27 23.69
C PHE A 189 -1.74 0.84 24.69
N ARG A 190 -2.93 0.82 25.27
CA ARG A 190 -3.46 1.90 26.11
C ARG A 190 -2.56 2.15 27.32
N ASP A 191 -2.45 1.15 28.20
CA ASP A 191 -1.78 1.30 29.49
C ASP A 191 -0.31 1.72 29.34
N TYR A 192 0.41 1.15 28.37
CA TYR A 192 1.80 1.53 28.12
C TYR A 192 1.92 2.95 27.55
N THR A 193 1.04 3.36 26.65
CA THR A 193 1.08 4.70 26.04
C THR A 193 0.74 5.78 27.06
N GLU A 194 -0.29 5.56 27.88
CA GLU A 194 -0.68 6.44 28.98
C GLU A 194 0.43 6.49 30.05
N LYS A 195 1.09 5.37 30.35
CA LYS A 195 2.25 5.33 31.25
C LYS A 195 3.40 6.20 30.75
N VAL A 196 3.74 6.12 29.46
CA VAL A 196 4.84 6.92 28.87
C VAL A 196 4.50 8.41 28.89
N TRP A 197 3.32 8.79 28.40
CA TRP A 197 2.98 10.18 28.17
C TRP A 197 2.30 10.90 29.34
N GLY A 198 1.79 10.15 30.32
CA GLY A 198 1.07 10.70 31.47
C GLY A 198 -0.31 11.27 31.14
N VAL A 199 -0.78 11.14 29.90
CA VAL A 199 -2.04 11.70 29.40
C VAL A 199 -2.89 10.58 28.77
N PRO A 200 -4.22 10.57 29.00
CA PRO A 200 -5.13 9.63 28.36
C PRO A 200 -5.01 9.60 26.83
N CYS A 201 -5.07 8.40 26.23
CA CYS A 201 -4.94 8.25 24.77
C CYS A 201 -6.06 8.93 23.97
N ASN A 202 -7.20 9.25 24.58
CA ASN A 202 -8.29 9.99 23.96
C ASN A 202 -8.03 11.52 23.90
N GLU A 203 -7.02 12.03 24.61
CA GLU A 203 -6.60 13.44 24.63
C GLU A 203 -5.35 13.70 23.76
N ILE A 204 -4.66 12.64 23.34
CA ILE A 204 -3.54 12.73 22.39
C ILE A 204 -4.11 12.74 20.96
N SER A 205 -3.65 13.64 20.09
CA SER A 205 -4.16 13.74 18.72
C SER A 205 -3.84 12.50 17.88
N ALA A 206 -4.73 12.17 16.93
CA ALA A 206 -4.50 11.06 16.00
C ALA A 206 -3.26 11.25 15.10
N GLU A 207 -2.85 12.51 14.86
CA GLU A 207 -1.68 12.85 14.03
C GLU A 207 -0.38 12.35 14.66
N TRP A 208 -0.26 12.44 15.99
CA TRP A 208 0.85 11.84 16.74
C TRP A 208 1.01 10.35 16.41
N GLY A 209 -0.11 9.61 16.42
CA GLY A 209 -0.14 8.18 16.08
C GLY A 209 0.23 7.92 14.63
N ALA A 210 -0.24 8.75 13.70
CA ALA A 210 0.02 8.63 12.27
C ALA A 210 1.49 8.84 11.90
N GLN A 211 2.18 9.70 12.65
CA GLN A 211 3.62 9.91 12.53
C GLN A 211 4.36 8.70 13.12
N ARG A 212 4.10 8.32 14.38
CA ARG A 212 4.95 7.40 15.15
C ARG A 212 4.66 5.91 15.01
N ILE A 213 3.43 5.52 14.68
CA ILE A 213 3.00 4.11 14.59
C ILE A 213 2.97 3.63 13.12
N LYS A 214 3.62 4.39 12.23
CA LYS A 214 3.69 4.10 10.79
C LYS A 214 4.42 2.78 10.55
N GLY A 215 3.71 1.80 9.97
CA GLY A 215 4.31 0.55 9.50
C GLY A 215 3.94 -0.71 10.27
N VAL A 216 3.33 -0.60 11.46
CA VAL A 216 2.80 -1.76 12.20
C VAL A 216 1.46 -2.15 11.58
N SER A 217 1.43 -3.26 10.84
CA SER A 217 0.24 -3.73 10.14
C SER A 217 -0.09 -5.16 10.58
N ILE A 218 -1.27 -5.35 11.17
CA ILE A 218 -1.80 -6.69 11.50
C ILE A 218 -1.84 -7.56 10.24
N LYS A 219 -2.20 -7.00 9.09
CA LYS A 219 -2.20 -7.71 7.80
C LYS A 219 -0.81 -8.25 7.41
N LYS A 220 0.26 -7.46 7.63
CA LYS A 220 1.63 -7.92 7.41
C LYS A 220 2.03 -8.99 8.43
N ALA A 221 1.69 -8.80 9.70
CA ALA A 221 1.99 -9.76 10.76
C ALA A 221 1.29 -11.12 10.54
N ILE A 222 0.03 -11.13 10.07
CA ILE A 222 -0.69 -12.36 9.66
C ILE A 222 -0.03 -13.01 8.44
N GLN A 223 0.38 -12.20 7.45
CA GLN A 223 1.09 -12.71 6.26
C GLN A 223 2.39 -13.43 6.66
N HIS A 224 3.16 -12.87 7.60
CA HIS A 224 4.36 -13.51 8.15
C HIS A 224 4.04 -14.80 8.92
N ALA A 225 2.99 -14.80 9.74
CA ALA A 225 2.54 -15.99 10.47
C ALA A 225 2.24 -17.18 9.53
N ILE A 226 1.53 -16.90 8.43
CA ILE A 226 1.18 -17.91 7.42
C ILE A 226 2.43 -18.38 6.65
N GLN A 227 3.39 -17.48 6.39
CA GLN A 227 4.65 -17.81 5.74
C GLN A 227 5.56 -18.69 6.61
N GLU A 228 5.60 -18.48 7.93
CA GLU A 228 6.33 -19.36 8.85
C GLU A 228 5.73 -20.76 8.94
N VAL A 229 4.40 -20.87 8.95
CA VAL A 229 3.69 -22.17 8.99
C VAL A 229 3.89 -22.99 7.70
N THR A 230 4.13 -22.33 6.56
CA THR A 230 4.27 -22.98 5.25
C THR A 230 5.70 -23.36 4.88
N LYS A 231 6.73 -22.89 5.60
CA LYS A 231 8.12 -23.34 5.43
C LYS A 231 8.36 -24.64 6.22
N LYS A 232 8.41 -25.78 5.53
CA LYS A 232 8.91 -27.05 6.10
C LYS A 232 10.33 -26.85 6.66
N LYS A 233 10.55 -27.28 7.90
CA LYS A 233 11.86 -27.40 8.54
C LYS A 233 12.77 -28.30 7.68
N ASN A 234 13.69 -27.70 6.92
CA ASN A 234 14.94 -28.37 6.56
C ASN A 234 15.97 -27.96 7.60
N THR A 235 16.36 -28.92 8.43
CA THR A 235 17.43 -28.85 9.40
C THR A 235 18.77 -29.08 8.71
N SER A 236 19.44 -28.00 8.27
CA SER A 236 20.91 -27.95 8.08
C SER A 236 21.35 -26.68 7.33
N ASP A 237 21.02 -25.48 7.81
CA ASP A 237 21.72 -24.25 7.37
C ASP A 237 21.66 -23.19 8.48
N ILE A 238 22.82 -22.88 9.07
CA ILE A 238 23.02 -21.90 10.15
C ILE A 238 23.04 -20.47 9.58
N THR A 239 22.14 -20.16 8.64
CA THR A 239 21.95 -18.80 8.15
C THR A 239 20.46 -18.49 8.06
N GLN A 240 19.88 -18.11 9.20
CA GLN A 240 18.58 -17.43 9.26
C GLN A 240 18.70 -16.07 8.54
N LYS A 241 18.52 -16.05 7.21
CA LYS A 241 18.65 -14.81 6.43
C LYS A 241 17.33 -14.08 6.15
N ASP A 242 16.16 -14.66 6.43
CA ASP A 242 14.87 -14.07 6.03
C ASP A 242 13.81 -14.01 7.15
N THR A 243 14.11 -13.28 8.22
CA THR A 243 13.08 -12.73 9.13
C THR A 243 13.12 -11.21 9.05
N GLU A 244 12.16 -10.61 8.34
CA GLU A 244 11.96 -9.16 8.38
C GLU A 244 11.62 -8.73 9.81
N THR A 245 12.59 -8.17 10.52
CA THR A 245 12.33 -7.21 11.60
C THR A 245 13.04 -5.92 11.25
N SER A 246 12.28 -4.82 11.25
CA SER A 246 12.66 -3.49 10.77
C SER A 246 13.63 -2.76 11.71
N LEU A 247 14.68 -3.45 12.15
CA LEU A 247 15.25 -3.19 13.46
C LEU A 247 16.72 -3.64 13.48
N ILE A 248 17.64 -2.67 13.47
CA ILE A 248 19.11 -2.79 13.63
C ILE A 248 19.53 -3.95 14.54
N GLU A 249 20.18 -4.98 14.01
CA GLU A 249 20.65 -6.13 14.81
C GLU A 249 21.88 -5.76 15.67
N GLN A 250 22.66 -4.75 15.28
CA GLN A 250 23.88 -4.29 15.97
C GLN A 250 24.08 -2.76 15.94
N PHE A 251 24.60 -2.17 17.01
CA PHE A 251 24.84 -0.72 17.12
C PHE A 251 26.19 -0.42 17.78
N LEU A 252 26.69 0.81 17.61
CA LEU A 252 27.90 1.28 18.28
C LEU A 252 27.59 1.79 19.69
N TYR A 253 28.54 1.66 20.60
CA TYR A 253 28.39 2.11 21.99
C TYR A 253 29.75 2.41 22.62
N PRO A 254 29.99 3.59 23.21
CA PRO A 254 31.28 3.87 23.86
C PRO A 254 31.54 2.92 25.03
N LYS A 255 32.82 2.61 25.28
CA LYS A 255 33.24 1.65 26.31
C LYS A 255 32.57 1.88 27.67
N PHE A 256 32.53 3.13 28.12
CA PHE A 256 31.98 3.56 29.40
C PHE A 256 30.62 4.28 29.28
N GLY A 257 29.90 4.08 28.18
CA GLY A 257 28.58 4.66 27.95
C GLY A 257 28.58 5.97 27.13
N PRO A 258 27.41 6.38 26.62
CA PRO A 258 27.22 7.58 25.78
C PRO A 258 27.89 8.84 26.33
N GLY A 259 27.93 9.02 27.65
CA GLY A 259 28.57 10.18 28.29
C GLY A 259 30.04 10.33 27.94
N GLN A 260 30.76 9.21 27.81
CA GLN A 260 32.19 9.19 27.50
C GLN A 260 32.52 9.93 26.19
N LEU A 261 31.67 9.78 25.17
CA LEU A 261 31.85 10.49 23.91
C LEU A 261 31.77 12.00 24.13
N TRP A 262 30.77 12.46 24.87
CA TRP A 262 30.52 13.89 25.08
C TRP A 262 31.53 14.53 26.02
N GLU A 263 32.03 13.80 27.00
CA GLU A 263 33.18 14.19 27.83
C GLU A 263 34.44 14.40 26.98
N GLU A 264 34.73 13.47 26.06
CA GLU A 264 35.88 13.60 25.15
C GLU A 264 35.70 14.77 24.17
N VAL A 265 34.49 15.00 23.65
CA VAL A 265 34.20 16.17 22.81
C VAL A 265 34.38 17.46 23.60
N ALA A 266 33.87 17.54 24.82
CA ALA A 266 34.03 18.71 25.70
C ALA A 266 35.53 19.00 25.96
N ARG A 267 36.32 17.96 26.25
CA ARG A 267 37.78 18.07 26.41
C ARG A 267 38.46 18.60 25.15
N GLN A 268 38.07 18.11 23.96
CA GLN A 268 38.61 18.60 22.69
C GLN A 268 38.19 20.05 22.40
N VAL A 269 36.94 20.43 22.69
CA VAL A 269 36.46 21.81 22.56
C VAL A 269 37.29 22.75 23.44
N GLN A 270 37.51 22.40 24.71
CA GLN A 270 38.35 23.20 25.62
C GLN A 270 39.81 23.25 25.16
N GLY A 271 40.36 22.13 24.69
CA GLY A 271 41.72 22.07 24.15
C GLY A 271 41.93 22.91 22.88
N MET A 272 40.86 23.18 22.12
CA MET A 272 40.86 24.06 20.94
C MET A 272 40.50 25.52 21.30
N GLY A 273 40.35 25.87 22.58
CA GLY A 273 40.08 27.23 23.04
C GLY A 273 38.61 27.59 23.24
N GLY A 274 37.68 26.65 23.10
CA GLY A 274 36.28 26.84 23.48
C GLY A 274 36.09 26.91 25.00
N ILE A 275 35.06 27.62 25.45
CA ILE A 275 34.78 27.81 26.88
C ILE A 275 33.51 27.02 27.25
N ILE A 276 33.53 26.31 28.38
CA ILE A 276 32.38 25.58 28.91
C ILE A 276 32.18 25.99 30.37
N GLN A 277 31.01 26.57 30.67
CA GLN A 277 30.60 27.04 31.99
C GLN A 277 29.48 26.15 32.53
N LEU A 278 29.81 25.28 33.48
CA LEU A 278 28.87 24.40 34.17
C LEU A 278 28.17 25.13 35.32
N HIS A 279 27.03 24.62 35.78
CA HIS A 279 26.18 25.24 36.82
C HIS A 279 25.62 26.62 36.47
N HIS A 280 25.66 27.04 35.21
CA HIS A 280 25.16 28.35 34.75
C HIS A 280 23.77 28.19 34.11
N ASP A 281 22.76 28.74 34.76
CA ASP A 281 21.36 28.69 34.31
C ASP A 281 20.98 29.98 33.58
N VAL A 282 20.48 29.87 32.35
CA VAL A 282 20.09 31.04 31.56
C VAL A 282 18.74 31.57 32.05
N LYS A 283 18.70 32.83 32.48
CA LYS A 283 17.46 33.47 32.96
C LYS A 283 16.87 34.45 31.97
N HIS A 284 17.71 35.23 31.31
CA HIS A 284 17.26 36.28 30.41
C HIS A 284 17.99 36.26 29.08
N ILE A 285 17.28 36.60 28.01
CA ILE A 285 17.77 36.69 26.64
C ILE A 285 17.45 38.10 26.17
N HIS A 286 18.49 38.88 25.94
CA HIS A 286 18.39 40.27 25.56
C HIS A 286 18.34 40.38 24.05
N THR A 287 17.30 41.05 23.54
CA THR A 287 17.10 41.27 22.11
C THR A 287 17.07 42.76 21.78
N SER A 288 17.63 43.13 20.63
CA SER A 288 17.51 44.48 20.07
C SER A 288 17.06 44.36 18.62
N GLY A 289 15.81 44.72 18.33
CA GLY A 289 15.20 44.43 17.04
C GLY A 289 15.17 42.92 16.76
N ASN A 290 15.70 42.52 15.61
CA ASN A 290 15.70 41.12 15.14
C ASN A 290 17.01 40.37 15.44
N ILE A 291 17.77 40.79 16.45
CA ILE A 291 19.00 40.12 16.89
C ILE A 291 19.02 39.92 18.40
N VAL A 292 19.59 38.80 18.83
CA VAL A 292 19.96 38.56 20.23
C VAL A 292 21.31 39.24 20.46
N THR A 293 21.44 40.02 21.53
CA THR A 293 22.66 40.78 21.85
C THR A 293 23.45 40.15 22.99
N ALA A 294 22.75 39.59 23.97
CA ALA A 294 23.35 38.96 25.14
C ALA A 294 22.39 37.97 25.82
N ILE A 295 22.93 37.15 26.71
CA ILE A 295 22.16 36.39 27.70
C ILE A 295 22.61 36.74 29.11
N THR A 296 21.69 36.67 30.07
CA THR A 296 22.01 36.66 31.49
C THR A 296 21.99 35.23 32.00
N VAL A 297 23.08 34.82 32.64
CA VAL A 297 23.23 33.52 33.30
C VAL A 297 23.43 33.68 34.79
N VAL A 298 22.87 32.77 35.57
CA VAL A 298 23.02 32.73 37.03
C VAL A 298 23.76 31.45 37.40
N ASN A 299 24.89 31.57 38.10
CA ASN A 299 25.58 30.43 38.66
C ASN A 299 24.76 29.89 39.84
N ARG A 300 24.35 28.62 39.76
CA ARG A 300 23.47 27.99 40.75
C ARG A 300 24.15 27.65 42.07
N GLU A 301 25.49 27.64 42.10
CA GLU A 301 26.26 27.36 43.32
C GLU A 301 26.59 28.65 44.08
N THR A 302 26.95 29.71 43.38
CA THR A 302 27.36 30.98 43.99
C THR A 302 26.24 32.03 44.05
N GLY A 303 25.20 31.90 43.20
CA GLY A 303 24.16 32.90 43.00
C GLY A 303 24.61 34.10 42.14
N GLU A 304 25.85 34.09 41.63
CA GLU A 304 26.40 35.17 40.82
C GLU A 304 25.69 35.27 39.47
N GLU A 305 25.35 36.50 39.07
CA GLU A 305 24.74 36.82 37.79
C GLU A 305 25.78 37.39 36.82
N LEU A 306 25.88 36.81 35.62
CA LEU A 306 26.81 37.21 34.57
C LEU A 306 26.05 37.48 33.27
N GLN A 307 26.38 38.59 32.62
CA GLN A 307 25.89 38.90 31.28
C GLN A 307 26.92 38.52 30.22
N LEU A 308 26.52 37.69 29.25
CA LEU A 308 27.36 37.21 28.16
C LEU A 308 26.86 37.76 26.83
N ALA A 309 27.64 38.68 26.24
CA ALA A 309 27.41 39.17 24.88
C ALA A 309 28.04 38.24 23.83
N GLY A 310 27.42 38.13 22.66
CA GLY A 310 27.94 37.33 21.55
C GLY A 310 27.32 37.69 20.20
N ASP A 311 27.89 37.12 19.14
CA ASP A 311 27.49 37.37 17.75
C ASP A 311 26.48 36.35 17.24
N TYR A 312 26.63 35.09 17.67
CA TYR A 312 25.75 33.97 17.32
C TYR A 312 25.22 33.29 18.58
N PHE A 313 23.97 32.83 18.55
CA PHE A 313 23.31 32.17 19.68
C PHE A 313 22.73 30.84 19.22
N PHE A 314 23.13 29.76 19.88
CA PHE A 314 22.54 28.44 19.67
C PHE A 314 21.77 28.03 20.90
N SER A 315 20.51 27.65 20.73
CA SER A 315 19.69 27.17 21.83
C SER A 315 19.38 25.69 21.66
N THR A 316 19.79 24.91 22.67
CA THR A 316 19.34 23.52 22.85
C THR A 316 18.36 23.37 24.01
N MET A 317 18.11 24.45 24.76
CA MET A 317 17.20 24.48 25.91
C MET A 317 15.73 24.36 25.46
N PRO A 318 14.83 23.93 26.36
CA PRO A 318 13.39 23.88 26.08
C PRO A 318 12.84 25.20 25.55
N VAL A 319 12.12 25.15 24.43
CA VAL A 319 11.51 26.33 23.79
C VAL A 319 10.61 27.12 24.75
N LYS A 320 9.91 26.43 25.66
CA LYS A 320 9.07 27.07 26.68
C LYS A 320 9.87 28.02 27.56
N GLU A 321 11.04 27.58 28.02
CA GLU A 321 11.92 28.37 28.86
C GLU A 321 12.64 29.45 28.06
N LEU A 322 13.03 29.15 26.81
CA LEU A 322 13.63 30.12 25.91
C LEU A 322 12.72 31.33 25.71
N ILE A 323 11.45 31.10 25.33
CA ILE A 323 10.48 32.17 25.10
C ILE A 323 10.19 32.94 26.40
N ALA A 324 10.06 32.23 27.52
CA ALA A 324 9.87 32.88 28.83
C ALA A 324 11.07 33.76 29.26
N GLY A 325 12.28 33.42 28.79
CA GLY A 325 13.49 34.18 29.09
C GLY A 325 13.73 35.41 28.20
N ILE A 326 13.02 35.57 27.08
CA ILE A 326 13.24 36.73 26.19
C ILE A 326 12.74 38.02 26.86
N ILE A 327 13.63 39.01 26.99
CA ILE A 327 13.29 40.35 27.46
C ILE A 327 12.90 41.22 26.26
N GLY A 328 11.61 41.53 26.15
CA GLY A 328 11.06 42.38 25.11
C GLY A 328 9.54 42.21 24.94
N VAL A 329 8.97 42.87 23.94
CA VAL A 329 7.55 42.68 23.57
C VAL A 329 7.44 41.41 22.74
N ILE A 330 7.04 40.31 23.38
CA ILE A 330 6.72 39.05 22.71
C ILE A 330 5.21 39.06 22.40
N PRO A 331 4.79 38.71 21.18
CA PRO A 331 3.36 38.56 20.87
C PRO A 331 2.66 37.61 21.84
N GLU A 332 1.47 37.99 22.33
CA GLU A 332 0.71 37.23 23.34
C GLU A 332 0.45 35.78 22.90
N ASN A 333 0.10 35.58 21.62
CA ASN A 333 -0.10 34.25 21.05
C ASN A 333 1.18 33.37 21.11
N VAL A 334 2.36 33.95 20.90
CA VAL A 334 3.64 33.21 21.00
C VAL A 334 3.88 32.78 22.45
N GLN A 335 3.60 33.65 23.42
CA GLN A 335 3.75 33.32 24.85
C GLN A 335 2.76 32.23 25.28
N GLU A 336 1.49 32.34 24.89
CA GLU A 336 0.46 31.36 25.21
C GLU A 336 0.82 29.97 24.66
N ILE A 337 1.21 29.89 23.38
CA ILE A 337 1.59 28.62 22.74
C ILE A 337 2.83 28.04 23.42
N ALA A 338 3.86 28.86 23.68
CA ALA A 338 5.10 28.39 24.32
C ALA A 338 4.83 27.84 25.73
N ASN A 339 3.98 28.51 26.51
CA ASN A 339 3.56 28.07 27.84
C ASN A 339 2.77 26.76 27.81
N GLY A 340 1.96 26.56 26.77
CA GLY A 340 1.17 25.36 26.53
C GLY A 340 1.96 24.15 25.98
N LEU A 341 3.22 24.32 25.59
CA LEU A 341 4.08 23.20 25.16
C LEU A 341 4.33 22.23 26.32
N GLN A 342 4.11 20.94 26.04
CA GLN A 342 4.22 19.87 27.03
C GLN A 342 5.55 19.13 26.91
N TYR A 343 6.10 18.76 28.06
CA TYR A 343 7.32 17.96 28.17
C TYR A 343 7.07 16.82 29.15
N ARG A 344 7.79 15.72 28.99
CA ARG A 344 7.80 14.60 29.92
C ARG A 344 9.14 14.48 30.60
N ASP A 345 9.12 14.35 31.92
CA ASP A 345 10.30 14.09 32.74
C ASP A 345 10.44 12.57 32.94
N PHE A 346 11.55 12.15 33.53
CA PHE A 346 11.65 10.79 34.04
C PHE A 346 12.61 10.66 35.20
N ILE A 347 12.37 9.62 35.98
CA ILE A 347 13.23 9.19 37.07
C ILE A 347 13.85 7.85 36.68
N THR A 348 15.17 7.74 36.80
CA THR A 348 15.88 6.47 36.67
C THR A 348 16.35 6.03 38.05
N VAL A 349 16.02 4.80 38.42
CA VAL A 349 16.50 4.17 39.64
C VAL A 349 17.49 3.07 39.25
N GLY A 350 18.75 3.21 39.67
CA GLY A 350 19.75 2.17 39.54
C GLY A 350 19.62 1.18 40.69
N ILE A 351 19.49 -0.11 40.41
CA ILE A 351 19.44 -1.18 41.41
C ILE A 351 20.57 -2.17 41.11
N LEU A 352 21.48 -2.33 42.08
CA LEU A 352 22.54 -3.34 42.03
C LEU A 352 22.01 -4.62 42.63
N LEU A 353 22.07 -5.69 41.86
CA LEU A 353 21.58 -7.00 42.24
C LEU A 353 22.73 -8.00 42.29
N GLN A 354 22.67 -8.94 43.23
CA GLN A 354 23.52 -10.13 43.20
C GLN A 354 23.24 -10.99 41.97
N ARG A 355 21.96 -11.10 41.58
CA ARG A 355 21.49 -11.78 40.36
C ARG A 355 20.03 -11.42 40.08
N LEU A 356 19.60 -11.60 38.83
CA LEU A 356 18.19 -11.64 38.48
C LEU A 356 17.59 -13.00 38.86
N SER A 357 16.30 -13.02 39.14
CA SER A 357 15.55 -14.24 39.46
C SER A 357 14.14 -14.16 38.89
N PHE A 358 13.49 -15.32 38.68
CA PHE A 358 12.08 -15.37 38.31
C PHE A 358 11.32 -16.30 39.24
N GLN A 359 10.07 -15.97 39.51
CA GLN A 359 9.20 -16.82 40.30
C GLN A 359 8.54 -17.88 39.41
N ASP A 360 8.79 -19.15 39.73
CA ASP A 360 8.19 -20.28 39.04
C ASP A 360 6.71 -20.41 39.40
N LYS A 361 5.81 -20.39 38.41
CA LYS A 361 4.36 -20.38 38.66
C LYS A 361 3.81 -21.70 39.21
N GLN A 362 4.53 -22.81 39.07
CA GLN A 362 4.07 -24.13 39.53
C GLN A 362 4.54 -24.41 40.95
N SER A 363 5.78 -24.03 41.26
CA SER A 363 6.41 -24.29 42.56
C SER A 363 6.40 -23.10 43.52
N GLY A 364 6.20 -21.87 43.02
CA GLY A 364 6.27 -20.64 43.80
C GLY A 364 7.70 -20.20 44.16
N GLU A 365 8.70 -21.03 43.85
CA GLU A 365 10.11 -20.79 44.17
C GLU A 365 10.76 -19.78 43.22
N TRP A 366 11.71 -19.01 43.75
CA TRP A 366 12.55 -18.11 42.98
C TRP A 366 13.75 -18.84 42.39
N LYS A 367 13.87 -18.82 41.07
CA LYS A 367 14.95 -19.45 40.32
C LYS A 367 15.84 -18.39 39.66
N PRO A 368 17.16 -18.62 39.53
CA PRO A 368 18.05 -17.68 38.83
C PRO A 368 17.60 -17.41 37.40
N LEU A 369 17.65 -16.14 36.98
CA LEU A 369 17.30 -15.69 35.64
C LEU A 369 18.52 -15.10 34.96
N ARG A 370 18.77 -15.47 33.69
CA ARG A 370 19.78 -14.84 32.85
C ARG A 370 19.09 -14.19 31.64
N LEU A 371 19.31 -12.89 31.47
CA LEU A 371 18.75 -12.10 30.37
C LEU A 371 19.90 -11.51 29.55
N GLN A 372 19.76 -11.57 28.23
CA GLN A 372 20.69 -10.96 27.27
C GLN A 372 20.15 -9.63 26.73
N ASP A 373 19.00 -9.17 27.22
CA ASP A 373 18.35 -7.95 26.76
C ASP A 373 19.19 -6.73 27.14
N THR A 374 19.31 -5.78 26.23
CA THR A 374 19.85 -4.45 26.54
C THR A 374 18.79 -3.62 27.28
N TRP A 375 17.55 -3.64 26.79
CA TRP A 375 16.40 -3.06 27.49
C TRP A 375 15.10 -3.83 27.27
N ILE A 376 14.19 -3.70 28.23
CA ILE A 376 12.92 -4.40 28.28
C ILE A 376 11.81 -3.38 28.54
N TYR A 377 10.78 -3.37 27.69
CA TYR A 377 9.59 -2.53 27.89
C TYR A 377 8.65 -3.19 28.89
N ILE A 378 8.23 -2.49 29.95
CA ILE A 378 7.34 -3.04 30.98
C ILE A 378 5.91 -2.53 30.74
N GLN A 379 5.08 -3.40 30.16
CA GLN A 379 3.67 -3.11 29.87
C GLN A 379 2.70 -3.64 30.92
N GLU A 380 3.22 -4.13 32.04
CA GLU A 380 2.41 -4.51 33.18
C GLU A 380 1.67 -3.29 33.74
N LYS A 381 0.34 -3.42 33.85
CA LYS A 381 -0.56 -2.33 34.26
C LYS A 381 -0.54 -2.04 35.77
N ASP A 382 -0.06 -2.99 36.56
CA ASP A 382 -0.07 -2.96 38.01
C ASP A 382 1.24 -2.40 38.61
N VAL A 383 2.10 -1.81 37.78
CA VAL A 383 3.38 -1.18 38.15
C VAL A 383 3.61 0.11 37.35
N LYS A 384 4.33 1.07 37.95
CA LYS A 384 4.69 2.36 37.36
C LYS A 384 5.91 2.27 36.46
N VAL A 385 6.84 1.36 36.72
CA VAL A 385 8.04 1.19 35.88
C VAL A 385 7.63 0.95 34.43
N GLY A 386 8.26 1.69 33.52
CA GLY A 386 7.96 1.64 32.09
C GLY A 386 9.04 0.93 31.26
N ARG A 387 10.29 0.98 31.71
CA ARG A 387 11.41 0.34 31.02
C ARG A 387 12.48 -0.12 32.01
N LEU A 388 13.09 -1.27 31.72
CA LEU A 388 14.30 -1.76 32.37
C LEU A 388 15.46 -1.69 31.40
N GLN A 389 16.64 -1.32 31.90
CA GLN A 389 17.91 -1.40 31.19
C GLN A 389 18.86 -2.32 31.97
N LEU A 390 19.51 -3.25 31.27
CA LEU A 390 20.51 -4.15 31.89
C LEU A 390 21.90 -3.68 31.46
N PHE A 391 22.54 -2.85 32.27
CA PHE A 391 23.76 -2.13 31.89
C PHE A 391 24.94 -3.06 31.56
N ASN A 392 25.01 -4.24 32.19
CA ASN A 392 25.96 -5.29 31.85
C ASN A 392 25.95 -5.64 30.35
N ASN A 393 24.77 -5.64 29.74
CA ASN A 393 24.56 -6.06 28.34
C ASN A 393 24.80 -4.91 27.35
N TRP A 394 24.80 -3.66 27.81
CA TRP A 394 25.23 -2.50 27.00
C TRP A 394 26.75 -2.48 26.89
N SER A 395 27.45 -2.63 28.01
CA SER A 395 28.90 -2.84 28.03
C SER A 395 29.30 -3.51 29.34
N PRO A 396 30.23 -4.48 29.32
CA PRO A 396 30.71 -5.12 30.55
C PRO A 396 31.45 -4.12 31.46
N TYR A 397 31.92 -2.99 30.92
CA TYR A 397 32.59 -1.92 31.66
C TYR A 397 31.62 -0.93 32.33
N MET A 398 30.31 -1.12 32.16
CA MET A 398 29.29 -0.33 32.86
C MET A 398 29.10 -0.78 34.30
N VAL A 399 29.63 -1.95 34.67
CA VAL A 399 29.46 -2.53 36.00
C VAL A 399 30.84 -2.78 36.61
N LYS A 400 30.99 -2.42 37.88
CA LYS A 400 32.25 -2.57 38.60
C LYS A 400 32.61 -4.03 38.85
N ASP A 401 31.63 -4.82 39.29
CA ASP A 401 31.76 -6.25 39.57
C ASP A 401 30.98 -7.06 38.50
N PRO A 402 31.68 -7.80 37.61
CA PRO A 402 31.06 -8.59 36.55
C PRO A 402 30.07 -9.66 37.03
N ASP A 403 30.17 -10.11 38.28
CA ASP A 403 29.29 -11.15 38.85
C ASP A 403 27.98 -10.57 39.40
N THR A 404 27.82 -9.24 39.38
CA THR A 404 26.59 -8.54 39.78
C THR A 404 25.80 -8.05 38.57
N VAL A 405 24.52 -7.72 38.76
CA VAL A 405 23.65 -7.17 37.71
C VAL A 405 23.26 -5.74 38.06
N TRP A 406 23.55 -4.80 37.16
CA TRP A 406 23.19 -3.39 37.32
C TRP A 406 21.97 -3.06 36.45
N VAL A 407 20.84 -2.80 37.10
CA VAL A 407 19.54 -2.59 36.45
C VAL A 407 19.13 -1.13 36.57
N GLY A 408 18.87 -0.47 35.44
CA GLY A 408 18.23 0.85 35.39
C GLY A 408 16.73 0.71 35.23
N MET A 409 15.95 1.17 36.21
CA MET A 409 14.50 1.21 36.17
C MET A 409 14.02 2.62 35.83
N GLU A 410 13.30 2.76 34.74
CA GLU A 410 12.79 4.07 34.28
C GLU A 410 11.31 4.24 34.57
N PHE A 411 11.01 5.37 35.22
CA PHE A 411 9.67 5.82 35.56
C PHE A 411 9.39 7.14 34.84
N PHE A 412 8.39 7.13 33.97
CA PHE A 412 7.93 8.35 33.29
C PHE A 412 7.06 9.14 34.27
N CYS A 413 7.37 10.43 34.47
CA CYS A 413 6.64 11.32 35.38
C CYS A 413 6.82 12.79 34.94
N ASN A 414 6.12 13.72 35.57
CA ASN A 414 6.31 15.15 35.42
C ASN A 414 6.78 15.73 36.76
N GLU A 415 7.48 16.86 36.71
CA GLU A 415 7.90 17.61 37.90
C GLU A 415 6.73 18.00 38.82
N THR A 416 5.54 18.12 38.24
CA THR A 416 4.29 18.42 38.93
C THR A 416 3.69 17.22 39.67
N ASP A 417 4.03 15.99 39.26
CA ASP A 417 3.44 14.77 39.79
C ASP A 417 3.90 14.53 41.24
N ASP A 418 3.01 14.02 42.10
CA ASP A 418 3.36 13.70 43.50
C ASP A 418 4.52 12.71 43.60
N PHE A 419 4.64 11.81 42.62
CA PHE A 419 5.74 10.84 42.57
C PHE A 419 7.11 11.50 42.41
N TRP A 420 7.21 12.61 41.66
CA TRP A 420 8.48 13.32 41.46
C TRP A 420 9.01 13.95 42.75
N LYS A 421 8.08 14.44 43.58
CA LYS A 421 8.35 15.15 44.84
C LYS A 421 8.68 14.23 46.01
N GLN A 422 8.59 12.90 45.84
CA GLN A 422 8.95 11.94 46.88
C GLN A 422 10.45 11.93 47.15
N SER A 423 10.83 11.52 48.36
CA SER A 423 12.22 11.29 48.73
C SER A 423 12.82 10.10 47.96
N ASP A 424 14.13 10.14 47.74
CA ASP A 424 14.85 9.08 47.03
C ASP A 424 14.66 7.72 47.69
N ALA A 425 14.66 7.68 49.03
CA ALA A 425 14.46 6.43 49.77
C ALA A 425 13.10 5.78 49.45
N ARG A 426 12.03 6.58 49.34
CA ARG A 426 10.68 6.07 49.03
C ARG A 426 10.56 5.60 47.59
N ILE A 427 11.24 6.29 46.66
CA ILE A 427 11.29 5.90 45.25
C ILE A 427 12.05 4.58 45.08
N VAL A 428 13.18 4.43 45.78
CA VAL A 428 13.95 3.17 45.80
C VAL A 428 13.09 2.03 46.33
N GLU A 429 12.41 2.24 47.46
CA GLU A 429 11.54 1.22 48.05
C GLU A 429 10.44 0.77 47.06
N LEU A 430 9.80 1.72 46.38
CA LEU A 430 8.81 1.40 45.34
C LEU A 430 9.44 0.64 44.17
N ALA A 431 10.62 1.05 43.70
CA ALA A 431 11.30 0.40 42.59
C ALA A 431 11.64 -1.07 42.91
N ILE A 432 12.15 -1.33 44.11
CA ILE A 432 12.44 -2.68 44.60
C ILE A 432 11.15 -3.51 44.69
N GLN A 433 10.09 -2.96 45.29
CA GLN A 433 8.78 -3.62 45.39
C GLN A 433 8.20 -3.95 44.00
N GLU A 434 8.30 -3.03 43.04
CA GLU A 434 7.81 -3.27 41.69
C GLU A 434 8.65 -4.31 40.95
N LEU A 435 9.97 -4.33 41.14
CA LEU A 435 10.87 -5.33 40.54
C LEU A 435 10.57 -6.75 41.04
N GLU A 436 10.26 -6.88 42.33
CA GLU A 436 9.78 -8.13 42.93
C GLU A 436 8.38 -8.50 42.43
N LYS A 437 7.45 -7.54 42.40
CA LYS A 437 6.08 -7.74 41.94
C LYS A 437 5.98 -8.18 40.48
N ILE A 438 6.86 -7.69 39.60
CA ILE A 438 6.95 -8.16 38.22
C ILE A 438 7.66 -9.52 38.09
N GLY A 439 8.31 -9.99 39.16
CA GLY A 439 8.91 -11.32 39.24
C GLY A 439 10.28 -11.40 38.58
N LEU A 440 11.10 -10.35 38.65
CA LEU A 440 12.42 -10.30 37.98
C LEU A 440 13.63 -10.21 38.95
N ALA A 441 13.40 -9.94 40.23
CA ALA A 441 14.38 -10.07 41.31
C ALA A 441 13.65 -10.17 42.65
N THR A 442 14.32 -10.65 43.71
CA THR A 442 13.79 -10.57 45.08
C THR A 442 14.49 -9.47 45.88
N VAL A 443 13.86 -9.02 46.96
CA VAL A 443 14.47 -8.00 47.85
C VAL A 443 15.83 -8.46 48.39
N GLU A 444 16.00 -9.75 48.69
CA GLU A 444 17.26 -10.29 49.23
C GLU A 444 18.42 -10.24 48.22
N ASN A 445 18.13 -10.11 46.93
CA ASN A 445 19.16 -9.96 45.91
C ASN A 445 19.64 -8.50 45.75
N VAL A 446 19.01 -7.52 46.40
CA VAL A 446 19.39 -6.09 46.28
C VAL A 446 20.62 -5.78 47.13
N LEU A 447 21.66 -5.25 46.51
CA LEU A 447 22.94 -4.90 47.13
C LEU A 447 23.10 -3.40 47.35
N ASP A 448 22.66 -2.57 46.40
CA ASP A 448 22.78 -1.11 46.48
C ASP A 448 21.78 -0.43 45.52
N SER A 449 21.54 0.87 45.68
CA SER A 449 20.64 1.62 44.81
C SER A 449 20.92 3.12 44.74
N THR A 450 20.45 3.78 43.67
CA THR A 450 20.53 5.24 43.51
C THR A 450 19.36 5.78 42.68
N VAL A 451 19.00 7.04 42.87
CA VAL A 451 17.94 7.72 42.11
C VAL A 451 18.52 8.87 41.29
N LEU A 452 18.02 9.06 40.08
CA LEU A 452 18.37 10.16 39.19
C LEU A 452 17.11 10.76 38.58
N ARG A 453 16.97 12.10 38.66
CA ARG A 453 15.87 12.84 38.02
C ARG A 453 16.35 13.56 36.78
N MET A 454 15.58 13.50 35.71
CA MET A 454 15.88 14.21 34.48
C MET A 454 14.66 14.98 33.98
N GLU A 455 14.81 16.29 33.94
CA GLU A 455 13.81 17.23 33.42
C GLU A 455 13.73 17.15 31.89
N LYS A 456 12.53 17.38 31.37
CA LYS A 456 12.16 17.67 29.98
C LYS A 456 12.80 16.71 28.99
N THR A 457 12.71 15.42 29.29
CA THR A 457 13.33 14.37 28.49
C THR A 457 12.61 14.13 27.18
N TYR A 458 11.28 14.23 27.15
CA TYR A 458 10.50 14.04 25.93
C TYR A 458 9.67 15.28 25.61
N PRO A 459 9.92 15.99 24.49
CA PRO A 459 8.95 16.94 23.97
C PRO A 459 7.72 16.17 23.48
N ALA A 460 6.53 16.62 23.88
CA ALA A 460 5.27 15.97 23.58
C ALA A 460 4.55 16.69 22.43
N TYR A 461 4.11 15.93 21.41
CA TYR A 461 3.39 16.51 20.27
C TYR A 461 1.87 16.54 20.51
N PHE A 462 1.47 17.15 21.62
CA PHE A 462 0.09 17.43 22.01
C PHE A 462 0.06 18.68 22.90
N GLY A 463 -1.13 19.17 23.27
CA GLY A 463 -1.29 20.50 23.84
C GLY A 463 -1.12 21.57 22.76
N ALA A 464 -0.27 22.57 22.99
CA ALA A 464 -0.09 23.68 22.05
C ALA A 464 0.79 23.36 20.81
N TYR A 465 1.28 22.13 20.68
CA TYR A 465 2.22 21.75 19.60
C TYR A 465 1.66 21.95 18.19
N GLU A 466 0.35 21.82 17.97
CA GLU A 466 -0.27 22.02 16.64
C GLU A 466 -0.05 23.44 16.09
N HIS A 467 0.30 24.40 16.95
CA HIS A 467 0.59 25.80 16.60
C HIS A 467 2.09 26.16 16.74
N PHE A 468 2.97 25.15 16.79
CA PHE A 468 4.42 25.38 16.95
C PHE A 468 5.04 26.16 15.79
N ASP A 469 4.41 26.16 14.61
CA ASP A 469 4.82 26.95 13.45
C ASP A 469 4.83 28.47 13.74
N ILE A 470 3.97 28.95 14.63
CA ILE A 470 3.96 30.35 15.09
C ILE A 470 5.21 30.67 15.92
N ILE A 471 5.61 29.80 16.84
CA ILE A 471 6.85 29.96 17.62
C ILE A 471 8.06 29.93 16.69
N ARG A 472 8.06 28.99 15.74
CA ARG A 472 9.10 28.91 14.72
C ARG A 472 9.19 30.20 13.91
N ALA A 473 8.06 30.71 13.41
CA ALA A 473 8.04 31.94 12.62
C ALA A 473 8.56 33.15 13.40
N TYR A 474 8.28 33.23 14.71
CA TYR A 474 8.83 34.26 15.59
C TYR A 474 10.34 34.09 15.81
N THR A 475 10.79 32.90 16.21
CA THR A 475 12.21 32.64 16.50
C THR A 475 13.11 32.68 15.26
N ASP A 476 12.58 32.34 14.08
CA ASP A 476 13.30 32.44 12.81
C ASP A 476 13.60 33.90 12.42
N GLN A 477 12.81 34.90 12.90
CA GLN A 477 13.08 36.33 12.70
C GLN A 477 14.35 36.80 13.43
N LEU A 478 14.72 36.17 14.55
CA LEU A 478 15.94 36.49 15.28
C LEU A 478 17.15 35.95 14.50
N ALA A 479 17.77 36.78 13.68
CA ALA A 479 18.69 36.36 12.62
C ALA A 479 19.86 35.49 13.11
N ASN A 480 20.40 35.83 14.29
CA ASN A 480 21.55 35.15 14.89
C ASN A 480 21.19 34.08 15.94
N LEU A 481 19.90 33.74 16.10
CA LEU A 481 19.44 32.68 16.99
C LEU A 481 19.14 31.38 16.21
N PHE A 482 19.78 30.29 16.58
CA PHE A 482 19.62 28.97 15.98
C PHE A 482 19.04 27.99 17.00
N LEU A 483 17.82 27.53 16.75
CA LEU A 483 17.20 26.45 17.52
C LEU A 483 17.68 25.10 16.97
N ILE A 484 18.36 24.33 17.81
CA ILE A 484 18.95 23.05 17.42
C ILE A 484 18.70 21.97 18.49
N GLY A 485 18.83 20.71 18.10
CA GLY A 485 18.66 19.58 19.01
C GLY A 485 17.21 19.27 19.37
N ARG A 486 17.03 18.47 20.41
CA ARG A 486 15.74 17.88 20.80
C ARG A 486 14.77 18.89 21.41
N ASN A 487 15.18 19.51 22.51
CA ASN A 487 14.32 20.46 23.24
C ASN A 487 14.35 21.86 22.61
N GLY A 488 15.49 22.28 22.08
CA GLY A 488 15.63 23.54 21.33
C GLY A 488 14.69 23.65 20.14
N MET A 489 14.42 22.55 19.44
CA MET A 489 13.48 22.52 18.32
C MET A 489 12.10 21.95 18.68
N HIS A 490 11.88 21.58 19.95
CA HIS A 490 10.72 20.80 20.39
C HIS A 490 10.42 19.57 19.51
N LYS A 491 11.47 18.90 19.05
CA LYS A 491 11.39 17.69 18.22
C LYS A 491 11.90 16.50 19.01
N TYR A 492 11.13 15.43 19.05
CA TYR A 492 11.55 14.13 19.60
C TYR A 492 12.60 13.51 18.67
N ASN A 493 13.83 14.00 18.83
CA ASN A 493 15.04 13.66 18.08
C ASN A 493 15.87 12.63 18.84
N ASN A 494 16.61 11.81 18.09
CA ASN A 494 17.72 11.02 18.62
C ASN A 494 19.01 11.87 18.62
N ALA A 495 20.10 11.33 19.17
CA ALA A 495 21.39 12.02 19.22
C ALA A 495 21.90 12.41 17.82
N ASP A 496 21.83 11.49 16.84
CA ASP A 496 22.28 11.75 15.46
C ASP A 496 21.53 12.90 14.78
N HIS A 497 20.19 12.91 14.89
CA HIS A 497 19.40 14.02 14.37
C HIS A 497 19.75 15.35 15.05
N SER A 498 19.99 15.33 16.37
CA SER A 498 20.39 16.52 17.13
C SER A 498 21.75 17.06 16.68
N MET A 499 22.70 16.17 16.38
CA MET A 499 24.00 16.54 15.81
C MET A 499 23.87 17.13 14.41
N LEU A 500 23.05 16.51 13.53
CA LEU A 500 22.83 17.02 12.18
C LEU A 500 22.29 18.45 12.19
N THR A 501 21.37 18.77 13.13
CA THR A 501 20.85 20.15 13.24
C THR A 501 21.94 21.16 13.62
N ALA A 502 22.89 20.76 14.48
CA ALA A 502 24.04 21.57 14.84
C ALA A 502 25.01 21.75 13.66
N MET A 503 25.35 20.64 13.00
CA MET A 503 26.22 20.60 11.81
C MET A 503 25.69 21.52 10.69
N VAL A 504 24.41 21.42 10.36
CA VAL A 504 23.78 22.25 9.32
C VAL A 504 23.67 23.72 9.75
N ALA A 505 23.45 24.00 11.04
CA ALA A 505 23.49 25.37 11.53
C ALA A 505 24.88 26.01 11.37
N VAL A 506 25.96 25.25 11.64
CA VAL A 506 27.33 25.72 11.38
C VAL A 506 27.61 25.83 9.88
N ASP A 507 27.11 24.90 9.05
CA ASP A 507 27.21 25.00 7.59
C ASP A 507 26.59 26.32 7.08
N ASN A 508 25.43 26.70 7.61
CA ASN A 508 24.78 27.97 7.26
C ASN A 508 25.62 29.18 7.65
N ILE A 509 26.23 29.18 8.84
CA ILE A 509 27.11 30.27 9.28
C ILE A 509 28.33 30.39 8.37
N VAL A 510 29.00 29.28 8.06
CA VAL A 510 30.17 29.24 7.17
C VAL A 510 29.80 29.74 5.76
N ALA A 511 28.63 29.36 5.26
CA ALA A 511 28.17 29.75 3.93
C ALA A 511 27.48 31.13 3.88
N GLY A 512 27.32 31.82 5.01
CA GLY A 512 26.58 33.09 5.07
C GLY A 512 25.07 32.96 4.76
N ILE A 513 24.48 31.79 4.96
CA ILE A 513 23.06 31.51 4.70
C ILE A 513 22.24 31.97 5.91
N ALA A 514 21.35 32.94 5.69
CA ALA A 514 20.46 33.45 6.75
C ALA A 514 19.23 32.58 7.00
N SER A 515 18.79 31.79 6.01
CA SER A 515 17.61 30.92 6.16
C SER A 515 17.89 29.73 7.07
N LYS A 516 16.91 29.34 7.88
CA LYS A 516 16.96 28.18 8.80
C LYS A 516 16.13 26.99 8.30
N GLU A 517 15.52 27.09 7.11
CA GLU A 517 14.62 26.06 6.56
C GLU A 517 15.28 24.68 6.46
N ASN A 518 16.55 24.62 6.08
CA ASN A 518 17.29 23.36 5.97
C ASN A 518 17.54 22.69 7.33
N ILE A 519 17.73 23.46 8.42
CA ILE A 519 17.82 22.94 9.78
C ILE A 519 16.47 22.33 10.17
N TRP A 520 15.36 23.03 9.90
CA TRP A 520 14.01 22.55 10.17
C TRP A 520 13.60 21.35 9.30
N ALA A 521 14.16 21.21 8.09
CA ALA A 521 13.90 20.08 7.19
C ALA A 521 14.51 18.76 7.67
N ILE A 522 15.43 18.78 8.63
CA ILE A 522 15.96 17.57 9.28
C ILE A 522 14.81 16.91 10.04
N ASN A 523 14.28 15.85 9.45
CA ASN A 523 13.14 15.10 9.96
C ASN A 523 13.60 13.81 10.63
N THR A 524 12.90 13.45 11.71
CA THR A 524 13.19 12.27 12.54
C THR A 524 12.94 10.93 11.85
N GLU A 525 12.24 10.92 10.71
CA GLU A 525 11.79 9.68 10.03
C GLU A 525 11.97 9.66 8.50
N GLN A 526 12.36 10.77 7.86
CA GLN A 526 12.57 10.85 6.42
C GLN A 526 13.99 11.27 6.07
N GLU A 527 14.53 10.63 5.02
CA GLU A 527 15.88 10.81 4.47
C GLU A 527 16.29 12.29 4.39
N TYR A 528 17.37 12.65 5.09
CA TYR A 528 18.26 13.69 4.61
C TYR A 528 19.22 13.02 3.62
N ASN A 529 18.94 13.14 2.33
CA ASN A 529 19.92 12.84 1.28
C ASN A 529 20.54 14.17 0.87
N GLU A 530 21.86 14.29 1.00
CA GLU A 530 22.64 15.48 0.62
C GLU A 530 22.40 15.90 -0.85
N GLU A 531 22.00 14.96 -1.72
CA GLU A 531 21.69 15.20 -3.14
C GLU A 531 20.36 15.96 -3.40
N ASN A 532 19.52 16.23 -2.40
CA ASN A 532 18.21 16.87 -2.60
C ASN A 532 18.24 18.42 -2.60
N VAL A 533 19.42 19.06 -2.55
CA VAL A 533 19.54 20.50 -2.77
C VAL A 533 19.64 20.77 -4.27
N THR A 534 18.50 20.98 -4.93
CA THR A 534 18.46 21.64 -6.24
C THR A 534 18.27 23.13 -6.05
N GLU A 535 18.85 23.94 -6.94
CA GLU A 535 18.95 25.42 -6.94
C GLU A 535 17.63 26.22 -6.80
N GLU A 536 16.47 25.61 -6.62
CA GLU A 536 15.20 26.32 -6.42
C GLU A 536 14.37 25.70 -5.30
N GLY A 537 14.35 26.35 -4.13
CA GLY A 537 13.67 25.92 -2.91
C GLY A 537 12.14 25.89 -2.98
N LYS A 538 11.56 24.88 -3.66
CA LYS A 538 10.12 24.58 -3.58
C LYS A 538 9.88 23.17 -3.00
N PRO A 539 9.06 23.04 -1.94
CA PRO A 539 8.75 21.73 -1.35
C PRO A 539 7.89 20.88 -2.29
N LYS A 540 8.21 19.58 -2.39
CA LYS A 540 7.38 18.58 -3.06
C LYS A 540 6.01 18.51 -2.35
N THR A 541 4.94 18.84 -3.08
CA THR A 541 3.57 18.62 -2.64
C THR A 541 3.35 17.14 -2.30
N ALA A 542 2.73 16.90 -1.14
CA ALA A 542 2.41 15.57 -0.64
C ALA A 542 1.68 14.74 -1.72
N GLN A 543 2.24 13.60 -2.12
CA GLN A 543 1.57 12.68 -3.04
C GLN A 543 0.36 12.06 -2.35
N HIS A 544 -0.83 12.61 -2.63
CA HIS A 544 -2.10 11.99 -2.25
C HIS A 544 -2.22 10.57 -2.84
N SER A 545 -2.78 9.62 -2.10
CA SER A 545 -3.07 8.28 -2.62
C SER A 545 -4.27 8.33 -3.58
N PHE A 546 -4.46 7.30 -4.43
CA PHE A 546 -5.66 7.21 -5.29
C PHE A 546 -6.97 7.20 -4.49
N LYS A 547 -6.93 6.67 -3.26
CA LYS A 547 -8.07 6.71 -2.34
C LYS A 547 -8.35 8.15 -1.90
N ASP A 548 -7.31 8.90 -1.54
CA ASP A 548 -7.45 10.30 -1.12
C ASP A 548 -7.91 11.18 -2.29
N PHE A 549 -7.45 10.88 -3.50
CA PHE A 549 -7.94 11.54 -4.71
C PHE A 549 -9.45 11.40 -4.89
N ILE A 550 -10.03 10.24 -4.61
CA ILE A 550 -11.47 10.02 -4.74
C ILE A 550 -12.23 10.60 -3.54
N LEU A 551 -11.72 10.39 -2.32
CA LEU A 551 -12.49 10.62 -1.09
C LEU A 551 -12.21 11.97 -0.40
N CYS A 552 -11.03 12.56 -0.59
CA CYS A 552 -10.63 13.82 0.04
C CYS A 552 -10.79 15.02 -0.91
N VAL A 553 -10.75 14.81 -2.23
CA VAL A 553 -11.04 15.87 -3.20
C VAL A 553 -12.56 16.06 -3.29
N ASN A 554 -13.05 17.22 -2.83
CA ASN A 554 -14.49 17.53 -2.75
C ASN A 554 -15.24 17.24 -4.06
N TRP A 555 -14.70 17.67 -5.21
CA TRP A 555 -15.32 17.41 -6.52
C TRP A 555 -15.52 15.91 -6.78
N ASN A 556 -14.47 15.11 -6.63
CA ASN A 556 -14.51 13.67 -6.91
C ASN A 556 -15.44 12.93 -5.93
N LYS A 557 -15.40 13.31 -4.65
CA LYS A 557 -16.29 12.79 -3.62
C LYS A 557 -17.75 13.08 -3.95
N THR A 558 -18.07 14.30 -4.37
CA THR A 558 -19.42 14.68 -4.79
C THR A 558 -19.88 13.88 -6.00
N MET A 559 -19.03 13.72 -7.02
CA MET A 559 -19.35 12.89 -8.20
C MET A 559 -19.61 11.43 -7.82
N LEU A 560 -18.85 10.87 -6.88
CA LEU A 560 -19.08 9.51 -6.38
C LEU A 560 -20.42 9.36 -5.64
N TRP A 561 -20.80 10.35 -4.83
CA TRP A 561 -22.11 10.36 -4.14
C TRP A 561 -23.27 10.49 -5.12
N ILE A 562 -23.15 11.39 -6.10
CA ILE A 562 -24.13 11.53 -7.19
C ILE A 562 -24.27 10.20 -7.92
N ALA A 563 -23.16 9.53 -8.27
CA ALA A 563 -23.21 8.22 -8.89
C ALA A 563 -23.97 7.22 -8.02
N GLY A 564 -23.68 7.14 -6.72
CA GLY A 564 -24.36 6.21 -5.81
C GLY A 564 -25.88 6.39 -5.78
N ILE A 565 -26.35 7.65 -5.68
CA ILE A 565 -27.79 7.97 -5.67
C ILE A 565 -28.43 7.64 -7.02
N VAL A 566 -27.81 8.10 -8.12
CA VAL A 566 -28.32 7.90 -9.48
C VAL A 566 -28.36 6.42 -9.85
N VAL A 567 -27.33 5.64 -9.49
CA VAL A 567 -27.27 4.20 -9.73
C VAL A 567 -28.41 3.49 -9.00
N LEU A 568 -28.65 3.83 -7.73
CA LEU A 568 -29.74 3.24 -6.96
C LEU A 568 -31.11 3.58 -7.56
N LEU A 569 -31.36 4.85 -7.90
CA LEU A 569 -32.61 5.29 -8.51
C LEU A 569 -32.86 4.61 -9.86
N GLN A 570 -31.85 4.54 -10.73
CA GLN A 570 -31.94 3.84 -12.01
C GLN A 570 -32.31 2.37 -11.81
N PHE A 571 -31.71 1.70 -10.82
CA PHE A 571 -32.01 0.29 -10.52
C PHE A 571 -33.46 0.10 -10.06
N ILE A 572 -33.93 0.95 -9.14
CA ILE A 572 -35.30 0.89 -8.62
C ILE A 572 -36.31 1.11 -9.73
N VAL A 573 -36.14 2.16 -10.53
CA VAL A 573 -37.02 2.47 -11.67
C VAL A 573 -36.98 1.33 -12.69
N PHE A 574 -35.80 0.80 -12.99
CA PHE A 574 -35.67 -0.29 -13.95
C PHE A 574 -36.33 -1.58 -13.47
N LYS A 575 -36.18 -1.96 -12.19
CA LYS A 575 -36.83 -3.15 -11.64
C LYS A 575 -38.33 -2.98 -11.44
N TYR A 576 -38.80 -1.76 -11.23
CA TYR A 576 -40.23 -1.46 -11.31
C TYR A 576 -40.77 -1.75 -12.72
N LEU A 577 -40.04 -1.33 -13.77
CA LEU A 577 -40.47 -1.59 -15.15
C LEU A 577 -40.34 -3.07 -15.56
N TYR A 578 -39.26 -3.74 -15.13
CA TYR A 578 -38.91 -5.13 -15.44
C TYR A 578 -38.78 -5.96 -14.16
N PHE A 579 -39.90 -6.50 -13.68
CA PHE A 579 -39.95 -7.22 -12.40
C PHE A 579 -39.12 -8.51 -12.43
N THR A 580 -39.34 -9.33 -13.44
CA THR A 580 -38.65 -10.61 -13.62
C THR A 580 -37.25 -10.37 -14.25
N PRO A 581 -36.24 -11.20 -14.00
CA PRO A 581 -35.03 -11.22 -14.81
C PRO A 581 -35.32 -11.79 -16.21
N GLY A 582 -34.50 -11.41 -17.19
CA GLY A 582 -34.54 -11.99 -18.53
C GLY A 582 -33.76 -13.32 -18.61
N PHE A 583 -34.23 -14.23 -19.46
CA PHE A 583 -33.54 -15.48 -19.77
C PHE A 583 -33.30 -15.61 -21.28
N VAL A 584 -32.15 -16.19 -21.62
CA VAL A 584 -31.79 -16.55 -23.00
C VAL A 584 -31.79 -18.07 -23.09
N ASP A 585 -32.64 -18.61 -23.95
CA ASP A 585 -32.91 -20.05 -24.02
C ASP A 585 -31.66 -20.90 -24.28
N GLY A 586 -30.75 -20.42 -25.13
CA GLY A 586 -29.50 -21.10 -25.49
C GLY A 586 -28.32 -20.84 -24.53
N ASP A 587 -28.44 -19.91 -23.58
CA ASP A 587 -27.33 -19.50 -22.69
C ASP A 587 -27.72 -19.71 -21.21
N SER A 588 -28.77 -19.03 -20.74
CA SER A 588 -29.12 -18.92 -19.32
C SER A 588 -29.37 -20.27 -18.67
N TYR A 589 -30.15 -21.13 -19.32
CA TYR A 589 -30.50 -22.43 -18.74
C TYR A 589 -29.31 -23.39 -18.72
N VAL A 590 -28.41 -23.31 -19.72
CA VAL A 590 -27.16 -24.08 -19.70
C VAL A 590 -26.32 -23.69 -18.49
N TYR A 591 -26.21 -22.39 -18.18
CA TYR A 591 -25.49 -21.94 -16.99
C TYR A 591 -26.13 -22.41 -15.69
N LEU A 592 -27.45 -22.37 -15.58
CA LEU A 592 -28.21 -22.81 -14.41
C LEU A 592 -28.10 -24.32 -14.18
N GLU A 593 -28.28 -25.13 -15.22
CA GLU A 593 -28.15 -26.59 -15.15
C GLU A 593 -26.74 -26.99 -14.74
N THR A 594 -25.72 -26.37 -15.33
CA THR A 594 -24.31 -26.57 -14.97
C THR A 594 -24.07 -26.25 -13.48
N ALA A 595 -24.64 -25.15 -12.99
CA ALA A 595 -24.49 -24.72 -11.60
C ALA A 595 -25.19 -25.68 -10.63
N PHE A 596 -26.39 -26.12 -10.98
CA PHE A 596 -27.23 -27.04 -10.20
C PHE A 596 -26.59 -28.42 -10.06
N HIS A 597 -26.17 -29.02 -11.18
CA HIS A 597 -25.50 -30.33 -11.20
C HIS A 597 -24.01 -30.27 -10.82
N ASN A 598 -23.48 -29.08 -10.52
CA ASN A 598 -22.06 -28.85 -10.21
C ASN A 598 -21.07 -29.32 -11.29
N LEU A 599 -21.44 -29.22 -12.56
CA LEU A 599 -20.59 -29.76 -13.63
C LEU A 599 -19.24 -29.01 -13.70
N ASN A 600 -18.20 -29.74 -14.10
CA ASN A 600 -16.85 -29.20 -14.28
C ASN A 600 -16.53 -28.89 -15.75
N ILE A 601 -17.43 -29.23 -16.68
CA ILE A 601 -17.37 -28.89 -18.10
C ILE A 601 -18.79 -28.71 -18.65
N ASN A 602 -18.94 -27.83 -19.64
CA ASN A 602 -20.12 -27.75 -20.50
C ASN A 602 -19.75 -27.02 -21.81
N THR A 603 -20.70 -26.92 -22.75
CA THR A 603 -20.54 -26.20 -24.03
C THR A 603 -20.02 -24.77 -23.84
N TYR A 604 -20.46 -24.09 -22.77
CA TYR A 604 -19.92 -22.82 -22.34
C TYR A 604 -18.93 -22.95 -21.18
N PRO A 605 -18.03 -21.96 -20.99
CA PRO A 605 -17.17 -21.89 -19.82
C PRO A 605 -17.96 -21.91 -18.52
N ILE A 606 -17.47 -22.67 -17.53
CA ILE A 606 -18.20 -22.92 -16.28
C ILE A 606 -18.14 -21.78 -15.26
N GLY A 607 -17.33 -20.75 -15.50
CA GLY A 607 -17.03 -19.71 -14.50
C GLY A 607 -18.27 -18.94 -14.05
N TYR A 608 -19.18 -18.62 -14.98
CA TYR A 608 -20.46 -18.00 -14.61
C TYR A 608 -21.35 -18.95 -13.81
N SER A 609 -21.41 -20.24 -14.17
CA SER A 609 -22.15 -21.25 -13.40
C SER A 609 -21.60 -21.44 -11.98
N LYS A 610 -20.26 -21.44 -11.82
CA LYS A 610 -19.62 -21.51 -10.50
C LYS A 610 -19.92 -20.23 -9.70
N PHE A 611 -19.93 -19.06 -10.35
CA PHE A 611 -20.38 -17.81 -9.74
C PHE A 611 -21.84 -17.89 -9.26
N LEU A 612 -22.78 -18.35 -10.11
CA LEU A 612 -24.19 -18.51 -9.73
C LEU A 612 -24.33 -19.44 -8.53
N ARG A 613 -23.60 -20.56 -8.51
CA ARG A 613 -23.60 -21.51 -7.38
C ARG A 613 -23.09 -20.87 -6.10
N ILE A 614 -21.96 -20.16 -6.14
CA ILE A 614 -21.42 -19.43 -4.98
C ILE A 614 -22.42 -18.38 -4.50
N PHE A 615 -22.99 -17.59 -5.42
CA PHE A 615 -23.98 -16.57 -5.09
C PHE A 615 -25.23 -17.18 -4.43
N SER A 616 -25.70 -18.33 -4.94
CA SER A 616 -26.85 -19.07 -4.41
C SER A 616 -26.65 -19.57 -2.98
N ALA A 617 -25.41 -19.76 -2.54
CA ALA A 617 -25.09 -20.13 -1.16
C ALA A 617 -25.38 -19.00 -0.17
N PHE A 618 -25.39 -17.74 -0.64
CA PHE A 618 -25.75 -16.58 0.16
C PHE A 618 -27.20 -16.17 -0.03
N THR A 619 -27.71 -16.21 -1.27
CA THR A 619 -29.10 -15.83 -1.58
C THR A 619 -29.58 -16.44 -2.89
N LYS A 620 -30.85 -16.88 -2.92
CA LYS A 620 -31.54 -17.33 -4.14
C LYS A 620 -32.39 -16.23 -4.78
N SER A 621 -32.27 -14.98 -4.32
CA SER A 621 -33.03 -13.87 -4.90
C SER A 621 -32.50 -13.48 -6.28
N ASP A 622 -33.40 -13.49 -7.26
CA ASP A 622 -33.18 -12.98 -8.61
C ASP A 622 -32.86 -11.48 -8.62
N ILE A 623 -33.60 -10.68 -7.85
CA ILE A 623 -33.35 -9.24 -7.69
C ILE A 623 -31.96 -8.99 -7.12
N ALA A 624 -31.52 -9.79 -6.14
CA ALA A 624 -30.18 -9.65 -5.57
C ALA A 624 -29.09 -9.99 -6.59
N LEU A 625 -29.27 -11.03 -7.41
CA LEU A 625 -28.33 -11.37 -8.48
C LEU A 625 -28.24 -10.24 -9.51
N VAL A 626 -29.38 -9.76 -10.01
CA VAL A 626 -29.44 -8.66 -10.98
C VAL A 626 -28.82 -7.38 -10.40
N GLY A 627 -29.12 -7.06 -9.15
CA GLY A 627 -28.53 -5.92 -8.42
C GLY A 627 -27.02 -6.05 -8.28
N PHE A 628 -26.51 -7.22 -7.90
CA PHE A 628 -25.06 -7.46 -7.82
C PHE A 628 -24.38 -7.28 -9.18
N GLN A 629 -24.94 -7.85 -10.24
CA GLN A 629 -24.39 -7.71 -11.60
C GLN A 629 -24.36 -6.25 -12.03
N TYR A 630 -25.43 -5.50 -11.77
CA TYR A 630 -25.51 -4.08 -12.09
C TYR A 630 -24.50 -3.24 -11.30
N LEU A 631 -24.40 -3.47 -9.99
CA LEU A 631 -23.44 -2.77 -9.13
C LEU A 631 -21.99 -3.09 -9.49
N LEU A 632 -21.69 -4.31 -9.94
CA LEU A 632 -20.37 -4.67 -10.45
C LEU A 632 -20.01 -3.88 -11.72
N LEU A 633 -20.95 -3.74 -12.67
CA LEU A 633 -20.74 -2.93 -13.87
C LEU A 633 -20.54 -1.45 -13.53
N GLN A 634 -21.36 -0.91 -12.65
CA GLN A 634 -21.23 0.48 -12.21
C GLN A 634 -19.93 0.71 -11.44
N GLY A 635 -19.58 -0.17 -10.50
CA GLY A 635 -18.34 -0.08 -9.71
C GLY A 635 -17.08 -0.20 -10.57
N SER A 636 -17.05 -1.13 -11.53
CA SER A 636 -15.93 -1.28 -12.47
C SER A 636 -15.80 -0.06 -13.40
N SER A 637 -16.92 0.52 -13.83
CA SER A 637 -16.93 1.73 -14.67
C SER A 637 -16.48 2.97 -13.91
N LEU A 638 -16.93 3.14 -12.66
CA LEU A 638 -16.45 4.21 -11.79
C LEU A 638 -14.94 4.06 -11.51
N PHE A 639 -14.47 2.84 -11.24
CA PHE A 639 -13.03 2.58 -11.07
C PHE A 639 -12.23 2.96 -12.33
N PHE A 640 -12.75 2.65 -13.52
CA PHE A 640 -12.15 3.03 -14.79
C PHE A 640 -12.10 4.55 -14.97
N ILE A 641 -13.21 5.28 -14.87
CA ILE A 641 -13.23 6.73 -15.11
C ILE A 641 -12.39 7.51 -14.08
N PHE A 642 -12.40 7.12 -12.80
CA PHE A 642 -11.57 7.77 -11.79
C PHE A 642 -10.09 7.46 -12.02
N THR A 643 -9.77 6.27 -12.54
CA THR A 643 -8.40 5.94 -12.98
C THR A 643 -7.98 6.83 -14.16
N LEU A 644 -8.84 7.03 -15.16
CA LEU A 644 -8.56 7.97 -16.26
C LEU A 644 -8.38 9.39 -15.73
N ALA A 645 -9.20 9.82 -14.78
CA ALA A 645 -9.12 11.13 -14.16
C ALA A 645 -7.79 11.34 -13.42
N TRP A 646 -7.35 10.30 -12.70
CA TRP A 646 -6.10 10.30 -11.97
C TRP A 646 -4.87 10.31 -12.87
N LEU A 647 -4.86 9.45 -13.90
CA LEU A 647 -3.71 9.29 -14.77
C LEU A 647 -3.62 10.44 -15.78
N TYR A 648 -4.69 10.72 -16.52
CA TYR A 648 -4.66 11.62 -17.67
C TYR A 648 -5.16 13.04 -17.38
N LYS A 649 -5.75 13.29 -16.20
CA LYS A 649 -6.21 14.62 -15.76
C LYS A 649 -7.08 15.35 -16.81
N PRO A 650 -8.18 14.72 -17.29
CA PRO A 650 -9.12 15.37 -18.18
C PRO A 650 -9.74 16.59 -17.50
N GLY A 651 -10.13 17.58 -18.30
CA GLY A 651 -10.87 18.75 -17.85
C GLY A 651 -12.26 18.37 -17.35
N LYS A 652 -12.90 19.27 -16.60
CA LYS A 652 -14.20 19.02 -15.94
C LYS A 652 -15.29 18.61 -16.94
N VAL A 653 -15.32 19.22 -18.12
CA VAL A 653 -16.31 18.91 -19.18
C VAL A 653 -16.08 17.50 -19.73
N ALA A 654 -14.84 17.16 -20.10
CA ALA A 654 -14.50 15.82 -20.56
C ALA A 654 -14.82 14.76 -19.50
N PHE A 655 -14.47 15.01 -18.22
CA PHE A 655 -14.83 14.13 -17.12
C PHE A 655 -16.34 13.98 -16.96
N ALA A 656 -17.12 15.07 -17.04
CA ALA A 656 -18.57 15.03 -16.92
C ALA A 656 -19.22 14.22 -18.07
N ILE A 657 -18.75 14.37 -19.30
CA ILE A 657 -19.19 13.56 -20.44
C ILE A 657 -18.93 12.08 -20.16
N LEU A 658 -17.70 11.73 -19.76
CA LEU A 658 -17.33 10.34 -19.43
C LEU A 658 -18.16 9.78 -18.29
N PHE A 659 -18.38 10.56 -17.25
CA PHE A 659 -19.23 10.19 -16.11
C PHE A 659 -20.66 9.91 -16.57
N CYS A 660 -21.26 10.80 -17.36
CA CYS A 660 -22.62 10.63 -17.87
C CYS A 660 -22.75 9.39 -18.75
N CYS A 661 -21.83 9.19 -19.70
CA CYS A 661 -21.87 8.04 -20.61
C CYS A 661 -21.67 6.69 -19.90
N MET A 662 -21.01 6.66 -18.74
CA MET A 662 -20.80 5.44 -17.95
C MET A 662 -21.92 5.18 -16.95
N VAL A 663 -22.32 6.20 -16.18
CA VAL A 663 -23.30 6.06 -15.10
C VAL A 663 -24.73 5.86 -15.64
N PHE A 664 -25.08 6.56 -16.72
CA PHE A 664 -26.40 6.49 -17.35
C PHE A 664 -26.45 5.54 -18.54
N ASN A 665 -25.49 4.60 -18.64
CA ASN A 665 -25.42 3.66 -19.74
C ASN A 665 -26.59 2.65 -19.67
N PRO A 666 -27.59 2.70 -20.59
CA PRO A 666 -28.73 1.79 -20.51
C PRO A 666 -28.34 0.33 -20.73
N ALA A 667 -27.27 0.03 -21.48
CA ALA A 667 -26.85 -1.35 -21.72
C ALA A 667 -26.49 -2.08 -20.42
N PHE A 668 -26.01 -1.38 -19.39
CA PHE A 668 -25.70 -1.99 -18.09
C PHE A 668 -26.95 -2.55 -17.40
N LEU A 669 -28.05 -1.81 -17.41
CA LEU A 669 -29.32 -2.26 -16.82
C LEU A 669 -29.85 -3.49 -17.56
N TYR A 670 -29.91 -3.44 -18.90
CA TYR A 670 -30.40 -4.57 -19.69
C TYR A 670 -29.49 -5.80 -19.57
N MET A 671 -28.18 -5.68 -19.73
CA MET A 671 -27.26 -6.82 -19.60
C MET A 671 -27.28 -7.42 -18.19
N SER A 672 -27.35 -6.60 -17.14
CA SER A 672 -27.41 -7.08 -15.75
C SER A 672 -28.74 -7.74 -15.38
N ASN A 673 -29.82 -7.43 -16.09
CA ASN A 673 -31.14 -8.04 -15.84
C ASN A 673 -31.26 -9.46 -16.41
N TYR A 674 -30.37 -9.86 -17.32
CA TYR A 674 -30.34 -11.21 -17.86
C TYR A 674 -29.47 -12.15 -17.02
N VAL A 675 -29.92 -13.39 -16.84
CA VAL A 675 -29.14 -14.45 -16.19
C VAL A 675 -28.16 -15.04 -17.20
N THR A 676 -27.11 -14.27 -17.51
CA THR A 676 -26.09 -14.59 -18.52
C THR A 676 -24.73 -14.13 -18.04
N SER A 677 -23.66 -14.70 -18.61
CA SER A 677 -22.28 -14.33 -18.29
C SER A 677 -21.90 -12.88 -18.63
N ASP A 678 -22.74 -12.18 -19.41
CA ASP A 678 -22.45 -10.89 -20.05
C ASP A 678 -22.01 -9.80 -19.07
N ALA A 679 -22.81 -9.55 -18.02
CA ALA A 679 -22.52 -8.48 -17.05
C ALA A 679 -21.28 -8.79 -16.20
N LEU A 680 -21.15 -10.03 -15.70
CA LEU A 680 -19.97 -10.45 -14.93
C LEU A 680 -18.70 -10.34 -15.78
N PHE A 681 -18.76 -10.82 -17.03
CA PHE A 681 -17.63 -10.78 -17.94
C PHE A 681 -17.20 -9.35 -18.27
N LEU A 682 -18.15 -8.47 -18.60
CA LEU A 682 -17.86 -7.06 -18.89
C LEU A 682 -17.24 -6.35 -17.68
N GLY A 683 -17.76 -6.58 -16.47
CA GLY A 683 -17.22 -5.99 -15.24
C GLY A 683 -15.78 -6.45 -14.96
N LEU A 684 -15.51 -7.76 -15.07
CA LEU A 684 -14.15 -8.31 -14.93
C LEU A 684 -13.20 -7.76 -16.00
N SER A 685 -13.69 -7.62 -17.24
CA SER A 685 -12.91 -7.11 -18.36
C SER A 685 -12.55 -5.63 -18.19
N LEU A 686 -13.47 -4.82 -17.68
CA LEU A 686 -13.21 -3.41 -17.43
C LEU A 686 -12.24 -3.21 -16.25
N ILE A 687 -12.36 -4.02 -15.19
CA ILE A 687 -11.38 -4.08 -14.10
C ILE A 687 -10.00 -4.46 -14.65
N TRP A 688 -9.94 -5.52 -15.47
CA TRP A 688 -8.71 -5.99 -16.10
C TRP A 688 -8.04 -4.89 -16.93
N PHE A 689 -8.78 -4.25 -17.84
CA PHE A 689 -8.23 -3.19 -18.68
C PHE A 689 -7.78 -1.99 -17.85
N THR A 690 -8.53 -1.64 -16.81
CA THR A 690 -8.12 -0.58 -15.86
C THR A 690 -6.81 -0.94 -15.15
N LEU A 691 -6.62 -2.20 -14.74
CA LEU A 691 -5.37 -2.67 -14.15
C LEU A 691 -4.20 -2.60 -15.14
N LEU A 692 -4.43 -2.84 -16.44
CA LEU A 692 -3.41 -2.63 -17.46
C LEU A 692 -2.96 -1.16 -17.56
N LEU A 693 -3.88 -0.20 -17.45
CA LEU A 693 -3.52 1.22 -17.37
C LEU A 693 -2.66 1.53 -16.14
N TRP A 694 -2.95 0.90 -15.00
CA TRP A 694 -2.11 1.01 -13.80
C TRP A 694 -0.75 0.35 -13.99
N ILE A 695 -0.66 -0.83 -14.60
CA ILE A 695 0.61 -1.51 -14.89
C ILE A 695 1.46 -0.70 -15.87
N LEU A 696 0.83 -0.04 -16.84
CA LEU A 696 1.51 0.78 -17.82
C LEU A 696 2.21 2.00 -17.17
N HIS A 697 1.55 2.63 -16.19
CA HIS A 697 2.01 3.91 -15.62
C HIS A 697 2.64 3.80 -14.22
N ARG A 698 2.10 2.94 -13.35
CA ARG A 698 2.52 2.74 -11.95
C ARG A 698 2.49 1.24 -11.57
N PRO A 699 3.27 0.39 -12.25
CA PRO A 699 3.31 -1.05 -12.01
C PRO A 699 3.80 -1.37 -10.60
N THR A 700 3.15 -2.33 -9.97
CA THR A 700 3.61 -2.95 -8.73
C THR A 700 3.45 -4.47 -8.85
N PRO A 701 4.27 -5.29 -8.17
CA PRO A 701 4.13 -6.75 -8.22
C PRO A 701 2.72 -7.23 -7.83
N ARG A 702 2.07 -6.53 -6.90
CA ARG A 702 0.68 -6.80 -6.50
C ARG A 702 -0.29 -6.63 -7.67
N LEU A 703 -0.15 -5.55 -8.45
CA LEU A 703 -1.00 -5.32 -9.62
C LEU A 703 -0.81 -6.41 -10.67
N ILE A 704 0.42 -6.89 -10.87
CA ILE A 704 0.74 -7.97 -11.83
C ILE A 704 0.03 -9.27 -11.44
N ILE A 705 0.06 -9.64 -10.16
CA ILE A 705 -0.61 -10.84 -9.65
C ILE A 705 -2.13 -10.70 -9.75
N ILE A 706 -2.69 -9.57 -9.29
CA ILE A 706 -4.14 -9.32 -9.35
C ILE A 706 -4.62 -9.36 -10.82
N HIS A 707 -3.89 -8.71 -11.73
CA HIS A 707 -4.16 -8.77 -13.16
C HIS A 707 -4.22 -10.21 -13.67
N ALA A 708 -3.24 -11.06 -13.34
CA ALA A 708 -3.20 -12.45 -13.81
C ALA A 708 -4.40 -13.26 -13.30
N VAL A 709 -4.82 -13.03 -12.04
CA VAL A 709 -6.02 -13.66 -11.46
C VAL A 709 -7.30 -13.17 -12.15
N ILE A 710 -7.44 -11.86 -12.39
CA ILE A 710 -8.63 -11.32 -13.06
C ILE A 710 -8.74 -11.83 -14.50
N ILE A 711 -7.62 -11.95 -15.23
CA ILE A 711 -7.61 -12.60 -16.55
C ILE A 711 -8.13 -14.04 -16.45
N LEU A 712 -7.61 -14.83 -15.50
CA LEU A 712 -8.06 -16.21 -15.32
C LEU A 712 -9.57 -16.27 -15.05
N LEU A 713 -10.07 -15.43 -14.13
CA LEU A 713 -11.50 -15.36 -13.83
C LEU A 713 -12.32 -15.00 -15.07
N ALA A 714 -11.92 -13.96 -15.81
CA ALA A 714 -12.59 -13.57 -17.06
C ALA A 714 -12.59 -14.70 -18.08
N PHE A 715 -11.47 -15.42 -18.24
CA PHE A 715 -11.34 -16.57 -19.13
C PHE A 715 -12.23 -17.74 -18.73
N THR A 716 -12.35 -18.03 -17.44
CA THR A 716 -13.27 -19.07 -16.97
C THR A 716 -14.74 -18.70 -17.19
N VAL A 717 -15.06 -17.40 -17.30
CA VAL A 717 -16.41 -16.91 -17.55
C VAL A 717 -16.74 -16.90 -19.05
N ARG A 718 -15.80 -16.49 -19.91
CA ARG A 718 -15.97 -16.51 -21.38
C ARG A 718 -14.66 -16.76 -22.14
N TYR A 719 -14.76 -17.55 -23.20
CA TYR A 719 -13.66 -17.80 -24.14
C TYR A 719 -13.24 -16.54 -24.92
N ASN A 720 -14.06 -15.49 -24.99
CA ASN A 720 -13.66 -14.22 -25.59
C ASN A 720 -12.44 -13.59 -24.87
N ALA A 721 -12.15 -13.95 -23.62
CA ALA A 721 -10.93 -13.51 -22.95
C ALA A 721 -9.65 -14.24 -23.43
N LEU A 722 -9.73 -15.17 -24.40
CA LEU A 722 -8.56 -15.87 -24.95
C LEU A 722 -7.52 -14.91 -25.54
N PHE A 723 -7.95 -13.77 -26.08
CA PHE A 723 -7.03 -12.77 -26.64
C PHE A 723 -6.49 -11.78 -25.58
N TYR A 724 -7.01 -11.78 -24.35
CA TYR A 724 -6.58 -10.83 -23.30
C TYR A 724 -5.09 -10.93 -22.96
N PRO A 725 -4.45 -12.11 -22.90
CA PRO A 725 -3.01 -12.21 -22.69
C PRO A 725 -2.18 -11.48 -23.75
N ILE A 726 -2.65 -11.40 -25.00
CA ILE A 726 -1.96 -10.69 -26.09
C ILE A 726 -1.98 -9.18 -25.81
N VAL A 727 -3.14 -8.64 -25.44
CA VAL A 727 -3.27 -7.21 -25.06
C VAL A 727 -2.50 -6.90 -23.78
N GLY A 728 -2.52 -7.82 -22.81
CA GLY A 728 -1.71 -7.72 -21.59
C GLY A 728 -0.22 -7.67 -21.90
N ALA A 729 0.27 -8.50 -22.85
CA ALA A 729 1.65 -8.46 -23.30
C ALA A 729 2.03 -7.11 -23.91
N ILE A 730 1.15 -6.50 -24.72
CA ILE A 730 1.35 -5.13 -25.22
C ILE A 730 1.56 -4.15 -24.07
N ALA A 731 0.71 -4.19 -23.02
CA ALA A 731 0.85 -3.32 -21.85
C ALA A 731 2.19 -3.52 -21.12
N PHE A 732 2.62 -4.78 -20.93
CA PHE A 732 3.91 -5.09 -20.30
C PHE A 732 5.10 -4.62 -21.15
N LEU A 733 5.04 -4.80 -22.47
CA LEU A 733 6.08 -4.34 -23.39
C LEU A 733 6.21 -2.83 -23.36
N LEU A 734 5.09 -2.10 -23.37
CA LEU A 734 5.03 -0.63 -23.28
C LEU A 734 5.40 -0.08 -21.89
N SER A 735 5.31 -0.88 -20.82
CA SER A 735 5.66 -0.46 -19.47
C SER A 735 7.16 -0.18 -19.29
N ARG A 736 7.53 0.67 -18.32
CA ARG A 736 8.94 1.00 -18.01
C ARG A 736 9.65 0.01 -17.06
N GLN A 737 9.11 -1.19 -16.88
CA GLN A 737 9.62 -2.16 -15.91
C GLN A 737 10.88 -2.91 -16.39
N PRO A 738 11.68 -3.46 -15.46
CA PRO A 738 12.77 -4.37 -15.83
C PRO A 738 12.23 -5.61 -16.55
N LEU A 739 13.03 -6.15 -17.47
CA LEU A 739 12.67 -7.27 -18.35
C LEU A 739 12.08 -8.48 -17.59
N ARG A 740 12.65 -8.81 -16.42
CA ARG A 740 12.18 -9.91 -15.58
C ARG A 740 10.71 -9.75 -15.15
N MET A 741 10.28 -8.53 -14.80
CA MET A 741 8.90 -8.27 -14.39
C MET A 741 7.94 -8.28 -15.58
N LYS A 742 8.40 -7.82 -16.76
CA LYS A 742 7.63 -7.91 -18.01
C LYS A 742 7.37 -9.38 -18.37
N ILE A 743 8.43 -10.19 -18.42
CA ILE A 743 8.34 -11.62 -18.71
C ILE A 743 7.50 -12.33 -17.65
N GLY A 744 7.76 -12.07 -16.36
CA GLY A 744 7.01 -12.67 -15.26
C GLY A 744 5.51 -12.39 -15.33
N GLY A 745 5.10 -11.17 -15.67
CA GLY A 745 3.70 -10.81 -15.83
C GLY A 745 3.03 -11.52 -17.02
N ILE A 746 3.71 -11.59 -18.17
CA ILE A 746 3.21 -12.28 -19.37
C ILE A 746 3.09 -13.79 -19.11
N VAL A 747 4.15 -14.40 -18.59
CA VAL A 747 4.21 -15.85 -18.34
C VAL A 747 3.19 -16.26 -17.29
N ALA A 748 3.00 -15.48 -16.21
CA ALA A 748 2.01 -15.79 -15.18
C ALA A 748 0.58 -15.89 -15.75
N SER A 749 0.18 -14.96 -16.62
CA SER A 749 -1.14 -15.00 -17.28
C SER A 749 -1.30 -16.22 -18.18
N ILE A 750 -0.27 -16.56 -18.96
CA ILE A 750 -0.29 -17.72 -19.86
C ILE A 750 -0.37 -19.02 -19.06
N LEU A 751 0.45 -19.18 -18.02
CA LEU A 751 0.48 -20.41 -17.21
C LEU A 751 -0.85 -20.69 -16.51
N LEU A 752 -1.50 -19.66 -15.96
CA LEU A 752 -2.81 -19.82 -15.32
C LEU A 752 -3.89 -20.26 -16.30
N ILE A 753 -3.95 -19.62 -17.48
CA ILE A 753 -4.88 -20.01 -18.55
C ILE A 753 -4.56 -21.43 -19.03
N ALA A 754 -3.30 -21.74 -19.31
CA ALA A 754 -2.88 -23.05 -19.77
C ALA A 754 -3.22 -24.16 -18.76
N GLY A 755 -3.03 -23.91 -17.46
CA GLY A 755 -3.43 -24.84 -16.40
C GLY A 755 -4.93 -25.11 -16.39
N PHE A 756 -5.76 -24.08 -16.56
CA PHE A 756 -7.21 -24.25 -16.69
C PHE A 756 -7.59 -24.99 -17.98
N MET A 757 -7.01 -24.63 -19.12
CA MET A 757 -7.23 -25.31 -20.40
C MET A 757 -6.86 -26.79 -20.32
N TYR A 758 -5.74 -27.11 -19.68
CA TYR A 758 -5.30 -28.48 -19.46
C TYR A 758 -6.30 -29.26 -18.58
N HIS A 759 -6.76 -28.66 -17.49
CA HIS A 759 -7.77 -29.27 -16.63
C HIS A 759 -9.07 -29.56 -17.40
N THR A 760 -9.62 -28.55 -18.09
CA THR A 760 -10.82 -28.69 -18.91
C THR A 760 -10.66 -29.75 -20.00
N SER A 761 -9.50 -29.79 -20.66
CA SER A 761 -9.21 -30.77 -21.70
C SER A 761 -9.18 -32.20 -21.18
N ASN A 762 -8.66 -32.40 -19.96
CA ASN A 762 -8.70 -33.71 -19.31
C ASN A 762 -10.11 -34.14 -18.93
N GLN A 763 -11.00 -33.22 -18.57
CA GLN A 763 -12.40 -33.56 -18.30
C GLN A 763 -13.14 -33.98 -19.58
N TYR A 764 -12.91 -33.30 -20.71
CA TYR A 764 -13.46 -33.73 -22.00
C TYR A 764 -12.91 -35.08 -22.46
N ASN A 765 -11.63 -35.34 -22.21
CA ASN A 765 -11.03 -36.64 -22.48
C ASN A 765 -11.71 -37.76 -21.68
N LYS A 766 -12.05 -37.52 -20.41
CA LYS A 766 -12.81 -38.49 -19.60
C LYS A 766 -14.22 -38.74 -20.14
N LEU A 767 -14.86 -37.72 -20.73
CA LEU A 767 -16.22 -37.82 -21.25
C LEU A 767 -16.30 -38.50 -22.64
N THR A 768 -15.34 -38.21 -23.51
CA THR A 768 -15.41 -38.57 -24.95
C THR A 768 -14.28 -39.47 -25.43
N GLY A 769 -13.22 -39.65 -24.64
CA GLY A 769 -11.97 -40.28 -25.09
C GLY A 769 -11.09 -39.36 -25.95
N ILE A 770 -11.53 -38.13 -26.23
CA ILE A 770 -10.81 -37.17 -27.07
C ILE A 770 -10.41 -35.95 -26.23
N ARG A 771 -9.11 -35.62 -26.23
CA ARG A 771 -8.60 -34.44 -25.55
C ARG A 771 -8.86 -33.19 -26.39
N GLN A 772 -9.66 -32.26 -25.86
CA GLN A 772 -9.99 -30.99 -26.49
C GLN A 772 -10.31 -29.93 -25.44
N PHE A 773 -9.95 -28.67 -25.68
CA PHE A 773 -10.21 -27.59 -24.72
C PHE A 773 -11.68 -27.14 -24.74
N SER A 774 -12.24 -26.96 -25.93
CA SER A 774 -13.61 -26.47 -26.09
C SER A 774 -14.24 -27.06 -27.35
N PRO A 775 -15.33 -27.84 -27.23
CA PRO A 775 -16.02 -28.37 -28.39
C PRO A 775 -16.69 -27.26 -29.22
N PHE A 776 -17.08 -26.16 -28.57
CA PHE A 776 -17.70 -25.01 -29.21
C PHE A 776 -16.86 -24.45 -30.38
N SER A 777 -15.54 -24.43 -30.23
CA SER A 777 -14.62 -23.87 -31.24
C SER A 777 -14.70 -24.61 -32.59
N GLY A 778 -14.79 -25.94 -32.56
CA GLY A 778 -14.92 -26.74 -33.78
C GLY A 778 -16.28 -26.56 -34.46
N TRP A 779 -17.36 -26.52 -33.67
CA TRP A 779 -18.70 -26.21 -34.16
C TRP A 779 -18.78 -24.83 -34.81
N GLN A 780 -18.18 -23.83 -34.17
CA GLN A 780 -18.14 -22.47 -34.71
C GLN A 780 -17.35 -22.39 -36.01
N MET A 781 -16.19 -23.05 -36.10
CA MET A 781 -15.39 -23.05 -37.31
C MET A 781 -16.11 -23.74 -38.48
N ALA A 782 -16.77 -24.89 -38.24
CA ALA A 782 -17.62 -25.52 -39.25
C ALA A 782 -18.77 -24.60 -39.67
N ASN A 783 -19.53 -24.04 -38.73
CA ASN A 783 -20.63 -23.11 -39.02
C ASN A 783 -20.20 -21.94 -39.91
N ASN A 784 -19.08 -21.31 -39.55
CA ASN A 784 -18.54 -20.18 -40.30
C ASN A 784 -18.18 -20.60 -41.74
N ALA A 785 -17.56 -21.77 -41.89
CA ALA A 785 -17.18 -22.31 -43.19
C ALA A 785 -18.38 -22.73 -44.05
N LEU A 786 -19.51 -23.13 -43.46
CA LEU A 786 -20.70 -23.55 -44.22
C LEU A 786 -21.33 -22.42 -45.02
N TYR A 787 -21.11 -21.15 -44.68
CA TYR A 787 -21.54 -20.01 -45.50
C TYR A 787 -20.89 -19.98 -46.89
N VAL A 788 -19.77 -20.69 -47.08
CA VAL A 788 -19.12 -20.85 -48.37
C VAL A 788 -19.93 -21.76 -49.29
N TYR A 789 -20.55 -22.82 -48.76
CA TYR A 789 -21.17 -23.90 -49.56
C TYR A 789 -22.24 -23.41 -50.52
N ARG A 790 -23.06 -22.45 -50.10
CA ARG A 790 -24.14 -21.90 -50.92
C ARG A 790 -23.67 -21.36 -52.28
N PHE A 791 -22.43 -20.86 -52.31
CA PHE A 791 -21.83 -20.19 -53.47
C PHE A 791 -20.87 -21.09 -54.27
N LEU A 792 -20.74 -22.37 -53.90
CA LEU A 792 -19.86 -23.35 -54.55
C LEU A 792 -20.59 -24.23 -55.58
N GLN A 793 -21.76 -23.81 -56.08
CA GLN A 793 -22.63 -24.64 -56.93
C GLN A 793 -21.83 -25.38 -58.02
N ASP A 794 -21.99 -26.71 -58.03
CA ASP A 794 -21.37 -27.71 -58.93
C ASP A 794 -19.85 -27.93 -58.81
N LYS A 795 -19.15 -27.24 -57.90
CA LYS A 795 -17.72 -27.52 -57.61
C LYS A 795 -17.58 -28.69 -56.62
N LYS A 796 -17.03 -29.81 -57.10
CA LYS A 796 -16.58 -30.91 -56.23
C LYS A 796 -15.32 -30.46 -55.48
N LEU A 797 -15.25 -30.76 -54.18
CA LEU A 797 -14.03 -30.58 -53.40
C LEU A 797 -12.97 -31.55 -53.94
N PRO A 798 -11.83 -31.06 -54.49
CA PRO A 798 -10.75 -31.96 -54.87
C PRO A 798 -10.18 -32.62 -53.60
N ASN A 799 -9.92 -33.93 -53.64
CA ASN A 799 -9.21 -34.69 -52.60
C ASN A 799 -9.84 -34.65 -51.19
N LEU A 800 -11.15 -34.90 -51.07
CA LEU A 800 -11.83 -35.00 -49.76
C LEU A 800 -11.28 -36.18 -48.92
N PRO A 801 -10.68 -35.93 -47.73
CA PRO A 801 -10.25 -36.98 -46.82
C PRO A 801 -11.38 -37.98 -46.47
N PRO A 802 -11.07 -39.28 -46.26
CA PRO A 802 -12.08 -40.30 -45.94
C PRO A 802 -13.00 -39.91 -44.79
N ASP A 803 -12.42 -39.32 -43.73
CA ASP A 803 -13.14 -38.96 -42.49
C ASP A 803 -14.21 -37.87 -42.72
N PHE A 804 -14.09 -37.08 -43.78
CA PHE A 804 -15.05 -36.00 -44.08
C PHE A 804 -16.19 -36.45 -45.00
N LYS A 805 -16.10 -37.62 -45.64
CA LYS A 805 -17.04 -38.03 -46.70
C LYS A 805 -18.50 -38.06 -46.22
N GLN A 806 -18.74 -38.63 -45.05
CA GLN A 806 -20.10 -38.73 -44.52
C GLN A 806 -20.66 -37.36 -44.12
N LEU A 807 -19.83 -36.51 -43.51
CA LEU A 807 -20.20 -35.15 -43.13
C LEU A 807 -20.47 -34.27 -44.37
N ASP A 808 -19.57 -34.29 -45.35
CA ASP A 808 -19.74 -33.56 -46.62
C ASP A 808 -20.99 -34.01 -47.37
N HIS A 809 -21.27 -35.31 -47.39
CA HIS A 809 -22.50 -35.83 -47.98
C HIS A 809 -23.76 -35.27 -47.31
N THR A 810 -23.83 -35.26 -45.98
CA THR A 810 -24.95 -34.67 -45.23
C THR A 810 -25.07 -33.17 -45.50
N VAL A 811 -23.94 -32.44 -45.50
CA VAL A 811 -23.90 -31.00 -45.77
C VAL A 811 -24.38 -30.67 -47.18
N ARG A 812 -23.86 -31.36 -48.21
CA ARG A 812 -24.28 -31.14 -49.60
C ARG A 812 -25.75 -31.48 -49.82
N THR A 813 -26.19 -32.62 -49.28
CA THR A 813 -27.61 -33.02 -49.35
C THR A 813 -28.51 -31.93 -48.77
N TYR A 814 -28.14 -31.35 -47.62
CA TYR A 814 -28.87 -30.23 -47.04
C TYR A 814 -28.96 -29.05 -48.02
N PHE A 815 -27.82 -28.53 -48.49
CA PHE A 815 -27.78 -27.36 -49.38
C PHE A 815 -28.43 -27.61 -50.75
N ASP A 816 -28.46 -28.85 -51.24
CA ASP A 816 -29.16 -29.22 -52.45
C ASP A 816 -30.69 -29.18 -52.25
N THR A 817 -31.18 -29.58 -51.07
CA THR A 817 -32.60 -29.48 -50.73
C THR A 817 -33.07 -28.08 -50.35
N THR A 818 -32.17 -27.19 -49.92
CA THR A 818 -32.52 -25.83 -49.45
C THR A 818 -32.20 -24.72 -50.46
N ARG A 819 -31.95 -25.05 -51.74
CA ARG A 819 -31.57 -24.07 -52.78
C ARG A 819 -32.56 -22.90 -52.94
N ASN A 820 -33.86 -23.15 -52.74
CA ASN A 820 -34.89 -22.11 -52.79
C ASN A 820 -34.94 -21.34 -51.45
N ILE A 821 -34.25 -20.20 -51.43
CA ILE A 821 -34.14 -19.33 -50.24
C ILE A 821 -35.48 -18.74 -49.78
N TYR A 822 -36.48 -18.60 -50.65
CA TYR A 822 -37.80 -18.10 -50.25
C TYR A 822 -38.61 -19.16 -49.49
N ALA A 823 -38.44 -20.43 -49.85
CA ALA A 823 -39.00 -21.56 -49.10
C ALA A 823 -38.19 -21.88 -47.83
N HIS A 824 -36.93 -21.46 -47.80
CA HIS A 824 -35.97 -21.73 -46.72
C HIS A 824 -35.29 -20.43 -46.25
N PRO A 825 -36.03 -19.53 -45.57
CA PRO A 825 -35.54 -18.19 -45.22
C PRO A 825 -34.32 -18.21 -44.29
N GLN A 826 -34.06 -19.31 -43.57
CA GLN A 826 -32.84 -19.48 -42.78
C GLN A 826 -31.55 -19.38 -43.62
N GLU A 827 -31.62 -19.71 -44.92
CA GLU A 827 -30.49 -19.59 -45.86
C GLU A 827 -30.21 -18.14 -46.29
N MET A 828 -31.11 -17.19 -45.97
CA MET A 828 -30.85 -15.76 -46.16
C MET A 828 -30.04 -15.15 -45.01
N LEU A 829 -29.84 -15.86 -43.90
CA LEU A 829 -29.06 -15.38 -42.77
C LEU A 829 -27.58 -15.27 -43.17
N ILE A 830 -26.95 -14.12 -42.95
CA ILE A 830 -25.55 -13.90 -43.33
C ILE A 830 -24.68 -13.90 -42.07
N ALA A 831 -23.60 -14.72 -42.08
CA ALA A 831 -22.63 -14.83 -40.99
C ALA A 831 -23.29 -14.97 -39.59
N ASN A 832 -24.25 -15.88 -39.47
CA ASN A 832 -24.98 -16.20 -38.23
C ASN A 832 -24.44 -17.51 -37.63
N THR A 833 -24.96 -17.95 -36.49
CA THR A 833 -24.64 -19.22 -35.83
C THR A 833 -25.71 -20.30 -36.03
N TRP A 834 -26.64 -20.12 -36.98
CA TRP A 834 -27.81 -20.99 -37.18
C TRP A 834 -27.41 -22.46 -37.37
N TYR A 835 -26.36 -22.73 -38.17
CA TYR A 835 -25.92 -24.09 -38.46
C TYR A 835 -25.39 -24.84 -37.21
N MET A 836 -25.09 -24.14 -36.12
CA MET A 836 -24.70 -24.77 -34.86
C MET A 836 -25.90 -25.22 -34.03
N TRP A 837 -27.00 -24.50 -34.08
CA TRP A 837 -28.04 -24.58 -33.03
C TRP A 837 -29.34 -25.22 -33.49
N ASP A 838 -29.71 -25.03 -34.76
CA ASP A 838 -31.00 -25.51 -35.23
C ASP A 838 -30.98 -27.04 -35.44
N PRO A 839 -31.93 -27.80 -34.87
CA PRO A 839 -31.99 -29.26 -35.04
C PRO A 839 -32.05 -29.73 -36.50
N LYS A 840 -32.53 -28.87 -37.42
CA LYS A 840 -32.62 -29.16 -38.86
C LYS A 840 -31.35 -28.79 -39.63
N SER A 841 -30.35 -28.22 -38.97
CA SER A 841 -29.07 -27.90 -39.60
C SER A 841 -28.26 -29.15 -39.95
N PRO A 842 -27.42 -29.11 -40.99
CA PRO A 842 -26.63 -30.28 -41.40
C PRO A 842 -25.68 -30.77 -40.30
N LEU A 843 -25.13 -29.87 -39.46
CA LEU A 843 -24.26 -30.24 -38.35
C LEU A 843 -25.03 -30.93 -37.22
N GLN A 844 -26.25 -30.51 -36.90
CA GLN A 844 -27.07 -31.21 -35.90
C GLN A 844 -27.55 -32.57 -36.43
N ILE A 845 -27.93 -32.64 -37.71
CA ILE A 845 -28.34 -33.90 -38.36
C ILE A 845 -27.20 -34.93 -38.32
N TYR A 846 -26.00 -34.55 -38.75
CA TYR A 846 -24.84 -35.45 -38.74
C TYR A 846 -24.53 -35.94 -37.32
N MET A 847 -24.46 -35.04 -36.33
CA MET A 847 -24.20 -35.43 -34.94
C MET A 847 -25.23 -36.45 -34.45
N ASN A 848 -26.53 -36.22 -34.70
CA ASN A 848 -27.58 -37.14 -34.27
C ASN A 848 -27.50 -38.50 -34.98
N GLN A 849 -27.08 -38.54 -36.25
CA GLN A 849 -26.83 -39.79 -36.98
C GLN A 849 -25.70 -40.62 -36.34
N GLN A 850 -24.60 -39.98 -35.91
CA GLN A 850 -23.47 -40.67 -35.27
C GLN A 850 -23.86 -41.38 -33.96
N PHE A 851 -24.90 -40.88 -33.28
CA PHE A 851 -25.39 -41.44 -32.01
C PHE A 851 -26.76 -42.10 -32.14
N LYS A 852 -27.21 -42.46 -33.35
CA LYS A 852 -28.51 -43.11 -33.58
C LYS A 852 -28.66 -44.42 -32.77
N ASN A 853 -27.55 -45.12 -32.53
CA ASN A 853 -27.51 -46.39 -31.81
C ASN A 853 -27.08 -46.25 -30.33
N ASP A 854 -26.79 -45.03 -29.85
CA ASP A 854 -26.44 -44.75 -28.44
C ASP A 854 -27.40 -43.69 -27.87
N SER A 855 -28.55 -44.15 -27.39
CA SER A 855 -29.55 -43.31 -26.74
C SER A 855 -29.11 -42.83 -25.35
N THR A 856 -28.06 -43.42 -24.76
CA THR A 856 -27.57 -43.10 -23.41
C THR A 856 -26.57 -41.96 -23.38
N ALA A 857 -25.98 -41.60 -24.53
CA ALA A 857 -25.06 -40.47 -24.64
C ALA A 857 -25.76 -39.14 -24.29
N SER A 858 -25.19 -38.41 -23.31
CA SER A 858 -25.66 -37.08 -22.95
C SER A 858 -25.46 -36.07 -24.09
N SER A 859 -26.27 -35.02 -24.14
CA SER A 859 -26.16 -33.97 -25.16
C SER A 859 -24.76 -33.36 -25.24
N LEU A 860 -24.11 -33.16 -24.09
CA LEU A 860 -22.72 -32.66 -24.01
C LEU A 860 -21.72 -33.66 -24.61
N LYS A 861 -21.87 -34.97 -24.35
CA LYS A 861 -21.00 -36.01 -24.93
C LYS A 861 -21.14 -36.02 -26.46
N LYS A 862 -22.37 -35.96 -26.99
CA LYS A 862 -22.64 -35.90 -28.44
C LYS A 862 -21.96 -34.69 -29.07
N TRP A 863 -22.20 -33.49 -28.51
CA TRP A 863 -21.60 -32.24 -28.97
C TRP A 863 -20.08 -32.27 -28.96
N ALA A 864 -19.50 -32.77 -27.86
CA ALA A 864 -18.06 -32.81 -27.71
C ALA A 864 -17.38 -33.81 -28.65
N THR A 865 -18.00 -34.96 -28.91
CA THR A 865 -17.39 -36.00 -29.75
C THR A 865 -17.18 -35.54 -31.20
N VAL A 866 -18.12 -34.79 -31.78
CA VAL A 866 -18.03 -34.32 -33.17
C VAL A 866 -17.24 -33.01 -33.33
N GLY A 867 -16.95 -32.30 -32.24
CA GLY A 867 -16.27 -31.00 -32.26
C GLY A 867 -14.95 -30.98 -33.02
N PRO A 868 -13.99 -31.90 -32.75
CA PRO A 868 -12.72 -31.97 -33.47
C PRO A 868 -12.88 -32.21 -34.98
N LEU A 869 -13.76 -33.14 -35.38
CA LEU A 869 -14.05 -33.39 -36.79
C LEU A 869 -14.61 -32.15 -37.49
N TYR A 870 -15.51 -31.41 -36.82
CA TYR A 870 -16.06 -30.16 -37.35
C TYR A 870 -15.00 -29.07 -37.47
N ALA A 871 -14.04 -29.03 -36.54
CA ALA A 871 -12.91 -28.13 -36.65
C ALA A 871 -12.11 -28.43 -37.93
N ASP A 872 -11.67 -29.68 -38.09
CA ASP A 872 -10.82 -30.06 -39.22
C ASP A 872 -11.54 -29.87 -40.57
N TYR A 873 -12.83 -30.23 -40.63
CA TYR A 873 -13.67 -30.01 -41.80
C TYR A 873 -13.85 -28.52 -42.13
N GLY A 874 -14.17 -27.69 -41.14
CA GLY A 874 -14.29 -26.23 -41.34
C GLY A 874 -12.99 -25.59 -41.82
N ALA A 875 -11.86 -25.94 -41.20
CA ALA A 875 -10.54 -25.47 -41.62
C ALA A 875 -10.19 -25.91 -43.05
N TYR A 876 -10.52 -27.15 -43.40
CA TYR A 876 -10.32 -27.68 -44.75
C TYR A 876 -11.07 -26.84 -45.79
N LEU A 877 -12.35 -26.52 -45.54
CA LEU A 877 -13.16 -25.71 -46.45
C LEU A 877 -12.62 -24.30 -46.63
N ILE A 878 -12.24 -23.64 -45.54
CA ILE A 878 -11.67 -22.29 -45.58
C ILE A 878 -10.37 -22.29 -46.38
N LYS A 879 -9.51 -23.31 -46.21
CA LYS A 879 -8.26 -23.45 -46.94
C LYS A 879 -8.48 -23.66 -48.44
N GLN A 880 -9.51 -24.40 -48.84
CA GLN A 880 -9.83 -24.64 -50.25
C GLN A 880 -10.47 -23.42 -50.93
N TYR A 881 -11.26 -22.63 -50.18
CA TYR A 881 -12.01 -21.50 -50.72
C TYR A 881 -11.81 -20.19 -49.93
N PRO A 882 -10.58 -19.69 -49.81
CA PRO A 882 -10.27 -18.54 -48.96
C PRO A 882 -10.95 -17.25 -49.46
N ALA A 883 -11.00 -17.03 -50.77
CA ALA A 883 -11.63 -15.83 -51.36
C ALA A 883 -13.16 -15.83 -51.14
N THR A 884 -13.82 -16.97 -51.34
CA THR A 884 -15.26 -17.12 -51.11
C THR A 884 -15.60 -16.96 -49.63
N PHE A 885 -14.81 -17.54 -48.74
CA PHE A 885 -14.96 -17.33 -47.30
C PHE A 885 -14.78 -15.86 -46.91
N ALA A 886 -13.80 -15.18 -47.49
CA ALA A 886 -13.60 -13.75 -47.23
C ALA A 886 -14.82 -12.91 -47.67
N LEU A 887 -15.38 -13.17 -48.85
CA LEU A 887 -16.49 -12.40 -49.40
C LEU A 887 -17.81 -12.65 -48.67
N PHE A 888 -18.10 -13.91 -48.32
CA PHE A 888 -19.43 -14.31 -47.83
C PHE A 888 -19.51 -14.54 -46.32
N TYR A 889 -18.37 -14.62 -45.63
CA TYR A 889 -18.33 -14.68 -44.17
C TYR A 889 -17.57 -13.48 -43.58
N LEU A 890 -16.30 -13.27 -43.93
CA LEU A 890 -15.47 -12.25 -43.27
C LEU A 890 -15.98 -10.83 -43.52
N LEU A 891 -16.34 -10.47 -44.76
CA LEU A 891 -16.83 -9.12 -45.09
C LEU A 891 -18.18 -8.82 -44.40
N PRO A 892 -19.20 -9.70 -44.44
CA PRO A 892 -20.40 -9.49 -43.65
C PRO A 892 -20.16 -9.43 -42.14
N ASN A 893 -19.24 -10.25 -41.61
CA ASN A 893 -18.89 -10.22 -40.19
C ASN A 893 -18.14 -8.92 -39.83
N PHE A 894 -17.29 -8.40 -40.72
CA PHE A 894 -16.69 -7.07 -40.60
C PHE A 894 -17.75 -5.96 -40.49
N MET A 895 -18.80 -6.01 -41.34
CA MET A 895 -19.90 -5.04 -41.25
C MET A 895 -20.64 -5.13 -39.91
N LYS A 896 -20.81 -6.35 -39.36
CA LYS A 896 -21.31 -6.53 -37.99
C LYS A 896 -20.33 -5.99 -36.95
N TYR A 897 -19.02 -6.08 -37.16
CA TYR A 897 -18.04 -5.48 -36.24
C TYR A 897 -18.21 -3.95 -36.17
N TYR A 898 -18.40 -3.33 -37.33
CA TYR A 898 -18.58 -1.89 -37.44
C TYR A 898 -19.91 -1.42 -36.81
N ALA A 899 -21.01 -2.13 -37.09
CA ALA A 899 -22.34 -1.85 -36.55
C ALA A 899 -22.94 -3.13 -35.91
N PRO A 900 -22.59 -3.42 -34.64
CA PRO A 900 -22.95 -4.68 -34.01
C PRO A 900 -24.46 -4.79 -33.75
N PRO A 901 -25.11 -5.91 -34.11
CA PRO A 901 -26.53 -6.09 -33.86
C PRO A 901 -26.80 -6.20 -32.35
N VAL A 902 -28.00 -5.76 -31.94
CA VAL A 902 -28.45 -5.82 -30.53
C VAL A 902 -28.77 -7.26 -30.11
N GLU A 903 -29.10 -8.14 -31.06
CA GLU A 903 -29.51 -9.54 -30.84
C GLU A 903 -30.66 -9.65 -29.82
N PHE A 904 -30.65 -10.65 -28.93
CA PHE A 904 -31.73 -10.92 -27.98
C PHE A 904 -31.99 -9.79 -26.97
N LEU A 905 -31.13 -8.77 -26.89
CA LEU A 905 -31.38 -7.60 -26.06
C LEU A 905 -32.44 -6.67 -26.67
N ASP A 906 -32.85 -6.90 -27.93
CA ASP A 906 -33.89 -6.13 -28.63
C ASP A 906 -35.31 -6.50 -28.21
N THR A 907 -35.48 -7.63 -27.53
CA THR A 907 -36.77 -8.19 -27.15
C THR A 907 -36.65 -8.83 -25.77
N TYR A 908 -37.35 -8.27 -24.79
CA TYR A 908 -37.33 -8.73 -23.41
C TYR A 908 -37.76 -10.19 -23.29
N ASN A 909 -36.93 -10.99 -22.60
CA ASN A 909 -37.07 -12.44 -22.44
C ASN A 909 -37.25 -13.19 -23.78
N MET A 910 -36.62 -12.68 -24.85
CA MET A 910 -36.76 -13.21 -26.22
C MET A 910 -38.21 -13.27 -26.74
N GLY A 911 -39.09 -12.42 -26.19
CA GLY A 911 -40.51 -12.39 -26.53
C GLY A 911 -41.35 -13.49 -25.86
N LYS A 912 -40.76 -14.29 -24.96
CA LYS A 912 -41.46 -15.34 -24.23
C LYS A 912 -42.11 -14.78 -22.97
N ASP A 913 -43.35 -15.18 -22.73
CA ASP A 913 -44.16 -14.78 -21.58
C ASP A 913 -43.94 -15.65 -20.33
N SER A 914 -43.10 -16.67 -20.43
CA SER A 914 -42.86 -17.66 -19.38
C SER A 914 -41.38 -18.07 -19.28
N ILE A 915 -40.98 -18.47 -18.07
CA ILE A 915 -39.64 -18.97 -17.71
C ILE A 915 -39.68 -20.50 -17.68
N ARG A 916 -38.64 -21.17 -18.18
CA ARG A 916 -38.53 -22.64 -18.08
C ARG A 916 -38.42 -23.11 -16.61
N PRO A 917 -38.83 -24.36 -16.30
CA PRO A 917 -38.84 -24.90 -14.93
C PRO A 917 -37.52 -24.72 -14.17
N MET A 918 -36.39 -24.88 -14.84
CA MET A 918 -35.07 -24.74 -14.23
C MET A 918 -34.84 -23.33 -13.64
N GLY A 919 -35.28 -22.28 -14.32
CA GLY A 919 -35.18 -20.91 -13.82
C GLY A 919 -36.08 -20.68 -12.61
N GLN A 920 -37.29 -21.23 -12.63
CA GLN A 920 -38.21 -21.14 -11.50
C GLN A 920 -37.68 -21.85 -10.25
N ILE A 921 -37.18 -23.08 -10.43
CA ILE A 921 -36.62 -23.90 -9.35
C ILE A 921 -35.40 -23.22 -8.73
N TRP A 922 -34.51 -22.69 -9.58
CA TRP A 922 -33.28 -22.04 -9.12
C TRP A 922 -33.53 -20.85 -8.21
N PHE A 923 -34.44 -19.95 -8.63
CA PHE A 923 -34.76 -18.72 -7.89
C PHE A 923 -35.94 -18.86 -6.92
N GLY A 924 -36.58 -20.03 -6.86
CA GLY A 924 -37.77 -20.25 -6.02
C GLY A 924 -38.97 -19.39 -6.42
N LEU A 925 -39.17 -19.15 -7.72
CA LEU A 925 -40.25 -18.29 -8.22
C LEU A 925 -41.59 -19.01 -8.12
N LYS A 926 -42.61 -18.32 -7.58
CA LYS A 926 -43.97 -18.87 -7.42
C LYS A 926 -44.70 -19.11 -8.74
N ASN A 927 -44.39 -18.35 -9.78
CA ASN A 927 -45.04 -18.40 -11.09
C ASN A 927 -43.98 -18.38 -12.20
N ALA A 928 -44.27 -19.04 -13.33
CA ALA A 928 -43.44 -19.03 -14.53
C ALA A 928 -43.59 -17.75 -15.33
N LYS A 929 -44.69 -17.01 -15.12
CA LYS A 929 -45.05 -15.84 -15.91
C LYS A 929 -44.04 -14.71 -15.73
N VAL A 930 -43.60 -14.16 -16.85
CA VAL A 930 -42.72 -13.01 -16.93
C VAL A 930 -43.57 -11.74 -16.79
N ASN A 931 -43.26 -10.93 -15.77
CA ASN A 931 -43.99 -9.70 -15.49
C ASN A 931 -43.19 -8.47 -15.91
N THR A 932 -43.86 -7.54 -16.61
CA THR A 932 -43.33 -6.25 -17.05
C THR A 932 -44.46 -5.22 -17.11
N HIS A 933 -44.16 -3.94 -16.91
CA HIS A 933 -45.13 -2.86 -17.12
C HIS A 933 -45.30 -2.48 -18.59
N PHE A 934 -44.46 -2.99 -19.49
CA PHE A 934 -44.57 -2.74 -20.92
C PHE A 934 -45.54 -3.71 -21.60
N LYS A 935 -46.44 -3.17 -22.44
CA LYS A 935 -47.35 -3.98 -23.26
C LYS A 935 -46.64 -4.75 -24.39
N ASN A 936 -45.54 -4.21 -24.89
CA ASN A 936 -44.73 -4.80 -25.95
C ASN A 936 -43.36 -5.19 -25.37
N PRO A 937 -42.87 -6.43 -25.57
CA PRO A 937 -41.56 -6.84 -25.09
C PRO A 937 -40.38 -6.19 -25.83
N LYS A 938 -40.61 -5.44 -26.91
CA LYS A 938 -39.56 -4.81 -27.71
C LYS A 938 -38.81 -3.72 -26.93
N VAL A 939 -37.49 -3.81 -26.94
CA VAL A 939 -36.55 -2.88 -26.29
C VAL A 939 -35.96 -1.94 -27.34
N THR A 940 -36.45 -0.70 -27.38
CA THR A 940 -36.01 0.29 -28.38
C THR A 940 -34.81 1.12 -27.92
N VAL A 941 -34.59 1.26 -26.62
CA VAL A 941 -33.54 2.13 -26.04
C VAL A 941 -32.12 1.68 -26.39
N LEU A 942 -31.92 0.42 -26.80
CA LEU A 942 -30.62 -0.08 -27.25
C LEU A 942 -30.42 0.07 -28.78
N GLY A 943 -31.45 0.48 -29.51
CA GLY A 943 -31.43 0.55 -30.97
C GLY A 943 -30.46 1.58 -31.57
N PHE A 944 -30.00 2.56 -30.78
CA PHE A 944 -29.02 3.55 -31.23
C PHE A 944 -27.57 3.07 -31.14
N TYR A 945 -27.29 2.00 -30.39
CA TYR A 945 -25.91 1.51 -30.19
C TYR A 945 -25.19 1.13 -31.48
N PRO A 946 -25.79 0.41 -32.45
CA PRO A 946 -25.09 0.07 -33.69
C PRO A 946 -24.56 1.32 -34.42
N VAL A 947 -25.35 2.40 -34.45
CA VAL A 947 -24.95 3.69 -35.02
C VAL A 947 -23.87 4.36 -34.17
N LEU A 948 -24.02 4.36 -32.84
CA LEU A 948 -23.02 4.90 -31.93
C LEU A 948 -21.65 4.22 -32.09
N VAL A 949 -21.61 2.88 -32.18
CA VAL A 949 -20.37 2.13 -32.36
C VAL A 949 -19.71 2.47 -33.70
N GLY A 950 -20.48 2.57 -34.78
CA GLY A 950 -19.98 3.03 -36.07
C GLY A 950 -19.33 4.42 -35.98
N ILE A 951 -20.02 5.39 -35.36
CA ILE A 951 -19.50 6.75 -35.15
C ILE A 951 -18.23 6.72 -34.29
N LEU A 952 -18.22 5.97 -33.20
CA LEU A 952 -17.07 5.90 -32.28
C LEU A 952 -15.81 5.36 -32.97
N ASN A 953 -15.95 4.35 -33.83
CA ASN A 953 -14.82 3.82 -34.61
C ASN A 953 -14.21 4.90 -35.51
N VAL A 954 -15.07 5.67 -36.21
CA VAL A 954 -14.64 6.78 -37.08
C VAL A 954 -13.98 7.90 -36.26
N VAL A 955 -14.64 8.37 -35.20
CA VAL A 955 -14.13 9.44 -34.33
C VAL A 955 -12.80 9.07 -33.68
N PHE A 956 -12.65 7.83 -33.22
CA PHE A 956 -11.41 7.36 -32.62
C PHE A 956 -10.25 7.37 -33.62
N LEU A 957 -10.46 6.87 -34.85
CA LEU A 957 -9.45 6.86 -35.91
C LEU A 957 -9.04 8.27 -36.33
N PHE A 958 -10.00 9.15 -36.63
CA PHE A 958 -9.71 10.54 -36.99
C PHE A 958 -9.09 11.32 -35.82
N GLY A 959 -9.52 11.07 -34.58
CA GLY A 959 -8.91 11.63 -33.38
C GLY A 959 -7.45 11.21 -33.21
N LEU A 960 -7.12 9.95 -33.53
CA LEU A 960 -5.75 9.44 -33.48
C LEU A 960 -4.86 10.06 -34.58
N VAL A 961 -5.39 10.25 -35.79
CA VAL A 961 -4.73 10.99 -36.86
C VAL A 961 -4.47 12.44 -36.45
N GLY A 962 -5.50 13.13 -35.94
CA GLY A 962 -5.36 14.51 -35.44
C GLY A 962 -4.35 14.62 -34.30
N PHE A 963 -4.35 13.68 -33.35
CA PHE A 963 -3.35 13.60 -32.28
C PHE A 963 -1.93 13.41 -32.82
N ALA A 964 -1.74 12.59 -33.86
CA ALA A 964 -0.45 12.41 -34.51
C ALA A 964 0.02 13.68 -35.24
N MET A 965 -0.86 14.30 -36.04
CA MET A 965 -0.58 15.55 -36.78
C MET A 965 -0.17 16.68 -35.84
N LEU A 966 -0.84 16.80 -34.68
CA LEU A 966 -0.54 17.78 -33.63
C LEU A 966 0.63 17.36 -32.71
N LYS A 967 1.49 16.45 -33.17
CA LYS A 967 2.68 15.95 -32.46
C LYS A 967 2.38 15.41 -31.05
N GLY A 968 1.17 14.91 -30.82
CA GLY A 968 0.70 14.40 -29.53
C GLY A 968 1.56 13.26 -28.99
N PHE A 969 2.04 12.36 -29.85
CA PHE A 969 2.96 11.28 -29.47
C PHE A 969 4.28 11.78 -28.86
N LYS A 970 4.73 12.99 -29.24
CA LYS A 970 5.92 13.63 -28.67
C LYS A 970 5.57 14.48 -27.43
N ARG A 971 4.47 15.25 -27.49
CA ARG A 971 4.08 16.24 -26.47
C ARG A 971 3.42 15.62 -25.23
N GLN A 972 2.63 14.55 -25.38
CA GLN A 972 1.84 13.93 -24.31
C GLN A 972 2.21 12.44 -24.14
N LYS A 973 3.42 12.18 -23.62
CA LYS A 973 3.96 10.81 -23.47
C LYS A 973 3.05 9.88 -22.67
N LEU A 974 2.35 10.40 -21.66
CA LEU A 974 1.46 9.61 -20.80
C LEU A 974 0.25 9.09 -21.60
N LEU A 975 -0.52 10.01 -22.20
CA LEU A 975 -1.68 9.68 -23.04
C LEU A 975 -1.29 8.80 -24.23
N SER A 976 -0.12 9.02 -24.81
CA SER A 976 0.42 8.25 -25.94
C SER A 976 0.54 6.76 -25.63
N SER A 977 1.10 6.42 -24.46
CA SER A 977 1.23 5.01 -24.07
C SER A 977 -0.13 4.34 -23.86
N GLY A 978 -1.09 5.08 -23.28
CA GLY A 978 -2.48 4.63 -23.15
C GLY A 978 -3.14 4.40 -24.51
N LEU A 979 -2.97 5.32 -25.46
CA LEU A 979 -3.50 5.20 -26.82
C LEU A 979 -2.93 4.00 -27.57
N LEU A 980 -1.63 3.71 -27.43
CA LEU A 980 -1.02 2.52 -28.03
C LEU A 980 -1.62 1.22 -27.46
N LEU A 981 -1.90 1.17 -26.16
CA LEU A 981 -2.58 0.03 -25.55
C LEU A 981 -4.02 -0.12 -26.07
N VAL A 982 -4.76 0.99 -26.18
CA VAL A 982 -6.14 1.00 -26.70
C VAL A 982 -6.17 0.58 -28.17
N PHE A 983 -5.24 1.06 -28.98
CA PHE A 983 -5.09 0.64 -30.37
C PHE A 983 -4.72 -0.85 -30.48
N GLY A 984 -3.86 -1.34 -29.60
CA GLY A 984 -3.56 -2.78 -29.48
C GLY A 984 -4.79 -3.60 -29.12
N LEU A 985 -5.62 -3.14 -28.18
CA LEU A 985 -6.90 -3.76 -27.85
C LEU A 985 -7.82 -3.80 -29.08
N TRP A 986 -7.94 -2.68 -29.82
CA TRP A 986 -8.73 -2.60 -31.04
C TRP A 986 -8.28 -3.61 -32.09
N LEU A 987 -6.99 -3.63 -32.45
CA LEU A 987 -6.46 -4.52 -33.49
C LEU A 987 -6.63 -6.00 -33.13
N VAL A 988 -6.31 -6.37 -31.89
CA VAL A 988 -6.41 -7.77 -31.42
C VAL A 988 -7.87 -8.19 -31.31
N ASN A 989 -8.75 -7.34 -30.77
CA ASN A 989 -10.18 -7.62 -30.69
C ASN A 989 -10.81 -7.74 -32.08
N PHE A 990 -10.46 -6.84 -33.01
CA PHE A 990 -10.89 -6.89 -34.40
C PHE A 990 -10.51 -8.22 -35.06
N GLY A 991 -9.22 -8.61 -34.99
CA GLY A 991 -8.74 -9.86 -35.56
C GLY A 991 -9.41 -11.08 -34.94
N PHE A 992 -9.60 -11.10 -33.62
CA PHE A 992 -10.30 -12.19 -32.95
C PHE A 992 -11.79 -12.25 -33.32
N SER A 993 -12.48 -11.11 -33.30
CA SER A 993 -13.92 -11.05 -33.52
C SER A 993 -14.32 -11.34 -34.97
N VAL A 994 -13.64 -10.77 -35.96
CA VAL A 994 -14.02 -10.93 -37.36
C VAL A 994 -13.76 -12.36 -37.87
N PHE A 995 -12.69 -13.01 -37.39
CA PHE A 995 -12.29 -14.34 -37.87
C PHE A 995 -12.84 -15.49 -37.04
N ALA A 996 -12.93 -15.33 -35.72
CA ALA A 996 -13.12 -16.46 -34.80
C ALA A 996 -14.32 -16.33 -33.86
N SER A 997 -15.02 -15.20 -33.81
CA SER A 997 -16.11 -14.97 -32.86
C SER A 997 -17.41 -14.50 -33.51
N GLN A 998 -18.53 -14.72 -32.82
CA GLN A 998 -19.79 -14.07 -33.17
C GLN A 998 -19.73 -12.61 -32.77
N ILE A 999 -20.36 -11.75 -33.57
CA ILE A 999 -20.38 -10.32 -33.33
C ILE A 999 -21.78 -9.86 -32.96
N ALA A 1000 -21.87 -9.28 -31.78
CA ALA A 1000 -23.07 -8.73 -31.17
C ALA A 1000 -22.67 -7.59 -30.24
N LEU A 1001 -23.62 -6.70 -29.94
CA LEU A 1001 -23.38 -5.56 -29.05
C LEU A 1001 -22.80 -6.01 -27.70
N ARG A 1002 -23.36 -7.07 -27.10
CA ARG A 1002 -22.92 -7.62 -25.80
C ARG A 1002 -21.45 -8.06 -25.77
N PHE A 1003 -20.90 -8.47 -26.92
CA PHE A 1003 -19.50 -8.88 -27.04
C PHE A 1003 -18.56 -7.71 -27.30
N GLN A 1004 -19.08 -6.60 -27.83
CA GLN A 1004 -18.31 -5.40 -28.19
C GLN A 1004 -18.31 -4.32 -27.08
N MET A 1005 -19.08 -4.50 -26.01
CA MET A 1005 -19.23 -3.47 -24.98
C MET A 1005 -17.90 -3.01 -24.36
N LEU A 1006 -16.95 -3.90 -24.09
CA LEU A 1006 -15.64 -3.50 -23.54
C LEU A 1006 -14.90 -2.55 -24.51
N PRO A 1007 -14.63 -2.94 -25.77
CA PRO A 1007 -14.09 -2.03 -26.78
C PRO A 1007 -14.85 -0.71 -26.87
N VAL A 1008 -16.19 -0.73 -26.90
CA VAL A 1008 -17.02 0.48 -26.98
C VAL A 1008 -16.76 1.45 -25.83
N LEU A 1009 -16.77 0.97 -24.58
CA LEU A 1009 -16.53 1.79 -23.39
C LEU A 1009 -15.12 2.40 -23.38
N VAL A 1010 -14.12 1.61 -23.78
CA VAL A 1010 -12.72 2.03 -23.83
C VAL A 1010 -12.48 3.03 -24.97
N PHE A 1011 -13.05 2.81 -26.15
CA PHE A 1011 -12.86 3.72 -27.29
C PHE A 1011 -13.59 5.03 -27.08
N MET A 1012 -14.82 5.01 -26.57
CA MET A 1012 -15.53 6.22 -26.14
C MET A 1012 -14.71 6.98 -25.09
N SER A 1013 -14.18 6.24 -24.11
CA SER A 1013 -13.04 6.54 -23.25
C SER A 1013 -12.05 7.56 -23.81
N PHE A 1014 -11.26 7.04 -24.73
CA PHE A 1014 -10.11 7.72 -25.29
C PHE A 1014 -10.48 8.66 -26.43
N ALA A 1015 -11.61 8.47 -27.11
CA ALA A 1015 -12.14 9.42 -28.09
C ALA A 1015 -12.43 10.77 -27.42
N VAL A 1016 -13.05 10.80 -26.23
CA VAL A 1016 -13.28 12.04 -25.48
C VAL A 1016 -11.95 12.70 -25.08
N LEU A 1017 -10.96 11.92 -24.65
CA LEU A 1017 -9.62 12.44 -24.31
C LEU A 1017 -8.89 13.01 -25.55
N LEU A 1018 -9.03 12.35 -26.70
CA LEU A 1018 -8.48 12.81 -27.99
C LEU A 1018 -9.13 14.11 -28.44
N ILE A 1019 -10.47 14.19 -28.39
CA ILE A 1019 -11.22 15.40 -28.73
C ILE A 1019 -10.81 16.56 -27.80
N GLU A 1020 -10.70 16.32 -26.49
CA GLU A 1020 -10.23 17.34 -25.56
C GLU A 1020 -8.80 17.81 -25.89
N TYR A 1021 -7.90 16.90 -26.26
CA TYR A 1021 -6.55 17.27 -26.66
C TYR A 1021 -6.55 18.14 -27.91
N VAL A 1022 -7.26 17.72 -28.97
CA VAL A 1022 -7.37 18.46 -30.23
C VAL A 1022 -7.96 19.85 -29.97
N TRP A 1023 -9.04 19.93 -29.20
CA TRP A 1023 -9.68 21.17 -28.78
C TRP A 1023 -8.68 22.09 -28.07
N LYS A 1024 -7.98 21.60 -27.04
CA LYS A 1024 -6.99 22.40 -26.30
C LYS A 1024 -5.89 22.94 -27.22
N GLN A 1025 -5.40 22.16 -28.18
CA GLN A 1025 -4.37 22.63 -29.10
C GLN A 1025 -4.89 23.72 -30.05
N ALA A 1026 -6.08 23.54 -30.62
CA ALA A 1026 -6.69 24.53 -31.52
C ALA A 1026 -6.83 25.91 -30.87
N PHE A 1027 -7.30 25.97 -29.62
CA PHE A 1027 -7.50 27.25 -28.89
C PHE A 1027 -6.23 27.80 -28.21
N THR A 1028 -5.13 27.04 -28.18
CA THR A 1028 -3.83 27.53 -27.67
C THR A 1028 -3.08 28.31 -28.76
N GLU A 1029 -3.21 27.92 -30.03
CA GLU A 1029 -2.60 28.64 -31.16
C GLU A 1029 -3.30 29.98 -31.42
N GLU A 1030 -4.62 30.07 -31.26
CA GLU A 1030 -5.41 31.30 -31.42
C GLU A 1030 -4.95 32.46 -30.51
N LYS A 1031 -4.57 32.13 -29.25
CA LYS A 1031 -4.01 33.09 -28.28
C LYS A 1031 -2.57 33.54 -28.59
N GLN A 1032 -1.83 32.80 -29.41
CA GLN A 1032 -0.49 33.20 -29.86
C GLN A 1032 -0.55 34.07 -31.12
N THR A 1033 -1.56 33.86 -31.98
CA THR A 1033 -1.80 34.71 -33.16
C THR A 1033 -2.51 36.03 -32.85
N SER A 1034 -3.29 36.14 -31.77
CA SER A 1034 -3.87 37.45 -31.36
C SER A 1034 -2.91 38.34 -30.54
N LYS A 1035 -1.68 37.85 -30.28
CA LYS A 1035 -0.60 38.58 -29.59
C LYS A 1035 0.57 38.95 -30.50
N LYS A 1036 0.46 38.65 -31.79
CA LYS A 1036 1.21 39.27 -32.88
C LYS A 1036 0.27 40.21 -33.61
#